data_AF-A0A1Z5RE38-F1
#
_entry.id   AF-A0A1Z5RE38-F1
#
_cell.length_a   1.000
_cell.length_b   1.000
_cell.length_c   1.000
_cell.angle_alpha   90.00
_cell.angle_beta   90.00
_cell.angle_gamma   90.00
#
_symmetry.space_group_name_H-M   'P 1'
#
loop_
_entity.id
_entity.type
_entity.pdbx_description
1 polymer ?
#
loop_
_entity_poly.entity_id
_entity_poly.type
_entity_poly.pdbx_seq_one_letter_code
_entity_poly.pdbx_strand_id
1 'polypeptide(L)'
;MGSSRALALFLLCALLPAPPISVSAALLFGGGKSAKAAGADMEWRPATATWYGEAEGDGSDGGACGYGTLVDVVPMKARVGSVSPVLFKDGEGCGACYKVKCLDRGICSRRAVTVIVTDECPGGLCAFGRTHFDLSGAAYSRMAVAGAGGRLRDRGQLNVVYRRTACKYGGKNIAFRVNEGSTNFWLSLLVEFEDGEGDIGSMQMKQMVGAPLDWAGRSLEELRSLPDHDTFCLMALSPLDGRYDRFVKELMPFFSEFGLIRYRVLIEIKWLLKLSQIPEITEVPQFSKEAQAFLNAIIEDFCIDDAKEVKKIEKVTNHDVKAVEYFLKQRCSSNPEIAKVSEFFHFGCTSEDINNLSHALALKEGVNRVMFPAMIDICRALCSLATQNSGYPMLARTHGQPASPTTVGKEMANFAARLSDIGKSFSEVKILGKFAGAVGNYNADVVAYPEVDWPKVAEEFVRSLGLQFNPYVTQIEPHDYISKLFNLFTQFNNVLTDFDRDMWSYISLGYFKQIPKAGEVGSSTMPHKINPIDFENSDGNLCQANSILSGISMKLPISRMQRDLTDSTVLRNLGMGLGHSLLAYKATIRGISKVQVNESRLAEDLEQTWEVLAEPIQTVMRRYGIPEPYEKLKELTRGQAVTKDSMQQFIDGLDIPEEVRSKLSKLTPHSYTGLAEDLARDIEKWVDLESGFQIK
;
A
#
# COMPACT_ATOMS: atom_id res chain seq x y z
N MET A 1 1.51 28.58 27.84
CA MET A 1 0.91 27.23 27.82
C MET A 1 -0.55 27.39 27.45
N GLY A 2 -0.94 26.85 26.29
CA GLY A 2 -2.27 27.00 25.68
C GLY A 2 -2.33 28.08 24.60
N SER A 3 -2.25 27.67 23.33
CA SER A 3 -2.83 28.41 22.19
C SER A 3 -3.06 27.44 21.02
N SER A 4 -4.29 26.94 20.96
CA SER A 4 -4.99 26.26 19.85
C SER A 4 -5.76 27.37 19.10
N ARG A 5 -5.98 27.45 17.79
CA ARG A 5 -6.08 26.47 16.69
C ARG A 5 -5.99 27.30 15.38
N ALA A 6 -5.05 26.99 14.48
CA ALA A 6 -5.41 26.98 13.06
C ALA A 6 -6.44 25.85 12.87
N LEU A 7 -7.11 25.72 11.73
CA LEU A 7 -8.03 24.59 11.47
C LEU A 7 -7.27 23.23 11.32
N ALA A 8 -6.47 22.88 12.33
CA ALA A 8 -6.00 21.56 12.63
C ALA A 8 -7.18 20.81 13.23
N LEU A 9 -7.57 19.72 12.57
CA LEU A 9 -8.46 18.72 13.12
C LEU A 9 -7.76 18.11 14.36
N PHE A 10 -7.97 18.69 15.54
CA PHE A 10 -7.52 18.09 16.80
C PHE A 10 -8.47 16.96 17.17
N LEU A 11 -8.23 15.78 16.61
CA LEU A 11 -8.74 14.54 17.15
C LEU A 11 -7.66 13.92 18.02
N LEU A 12 -7.83 14.05 19.35
CA LEU A 12 -7.23 13.13 20.29
C LEU A 12 -7.93 11.79 20.05
N CYS A 13 -7.39 10.94 19.16
CA CYS A 13 -7.80 9.54 19.10
C CYS A 13 -7.35 8.90 20.41
N ALA A 14 -8.25 8.88 21.39
CA ALA A 14 -8.14 7.96 22.51
C ALA A 14 -8.15 6.55 21.92
N LEU A 15 -6.98 5.92 21.96
CA LEU A 15 -6.71 4.48 21.92
C LEU A 15 -7.68 3.67 21.03
N LEU A 16 -7.27 3.36 19.79
CA LEU A 16 -7.50 2.08 19.09
C LEU A 16 -6.76 2.11 17.72
N PRO A 17 -6.03 1.06 17.29
CA PRO A 17 -5.21 1.09 16.08
C PRO A 17 -6.01 0.67 14.83
N ALA A 18 -6.09 1.54 13.81
CA ALA A 18 -6.66 1.25 12.48
C ALA A 18 -5.59 1.37 11.37
N PRO A 19 -5.71 0.62 10.24
CA PRO A 19 -4.69 0.55 9.18
C PRO A 19 -4.81 1.74 8.18
N PRO A 20 -3.86 1.92 7.23
CA PRO A 20 -3.65 3.20 6.54
C PRO A 20 -4.77 3.53 5.57
N ILE A 21 -5.24 4.78 5.63
CA ILE A 21 -6.35 5.31 4.83
C ILE A 21 -5.79 5.75 3.48
N SER A 22 -6.23 5.12 2.38
CA SER A 22 -6.11 5.71 1.04
C SER A 22 -7.22 6.74 0.87
N VAL A 23 -6.84 8.01 0.71
CA VAL A 23 -7.79 9.12 0.54
C VAL A 23 -8.09 9.30 -0.94
N SER A 24 -9.29 8.92 -1.38
CA SER A 24 -9.87 9.40 -2.64
C SER A 24 -10.93 10.45 -2.31
N ALA A 25 -10.67 11.71 -2.65
CA ALA A 25 -11.62 12.79 -2.48
C ALA A 25 -12.63 12.79 -3.64
N ALA A 26 -13.87 12.38 -3.38
CA ALA A 26 -14.98 12.56 -4.30
C ALA A 26 -15.85 13.74 -3.85
N LEU A 27 -16.10 14.70 -4.75
CA LEU A 27 -17.02 15.82 -4.52
C LEU A 27 -18.47 15.32 -4.53
N LEU A 28 -19.10 15.30 -3.36
CA LEU A 28 -20.56 15.17 -3.24
C LEU A 28 -21.15 16.57 -3.05
N PHE A 29 -21.77 17.11 -4.10
CA PHE A 29 -22.66 18.26 -3.97
C PHE A 29 -23.97 17.80 -3.32
N GLY A 30 -23.97 17.73 -1.98
CA GLY A 30 -25.20 17.59 -1.22
C GLY A 30 -26.03 18.87 -1.34
N GLY A 31 -27.27 18.76 -1.80
CA GLY A 31 -28.26 19.84 -1.89
C GLY A 31 -28.72 20.36 -0.53
N GLY A 32 -27.78 20.85 0.28
CA GLY A 32 -28.06 21.65 1.46
C GLY A 32 -28.50 23.05 1.04
N LYS A 33 -29.52 23.60 1.72
CA LYS A 33 -30.04 24.96 1.51
C LYS A 33 -28.88 25.93 1.30
N SER A 34 -28.84 26.59 0.15
CA SER A 34 -27.92 27.69 -0.14
C SER A 34 -28.02 28.71 1.00
N ALA A 35 -27.04 28.71 1.88
CA ALA A 35 -26.75 29.88 2.68
C ALA A 35 -26.46 30.99 1.66
N LYS A 36 -27.22 32.09 1.73
CA LYS A 36 -26.97 33.28 0.90
C LYS A 36 -25.47 33.57 0.95
N ALA A 37 -24.79 33.45 -0.19
CA ALA A 37 -23.46 34.00 -0.35
C ALA A 37 -23.50 35.44 0.17
N ALA A 38 -22.70 35.76 1.17
CA ALA A 38 -22.46 37.14 1.55
C ALA A 38 -21.89 37.81 0.31
N GLY A 39 -22.70 38.64 -0.37
CA GLY A 39 -22.28 39.30 -1.60
C GLY A 39 -20.98 40.07 -1.37
N ALA A 40 -20.12 40.11 -2.39
CA ALA A 40 -18.90 40.91 -2.43
C ALA A 40 -19.03 42.20 -1.59
N ASP A 41 -18.24 42.32 -0.53
CA ASP A 41 -18.19 43.55 0.26
C ASP A 41 -17.62 44.66 -0.64
N MET A 42 -18.50 45.44 -1.26
CA MET A 42 -18.12 46.56 -2.12
C MET A 42 -17.63 47.75 -1.30
N GLU A 43 -17.80 47.73 0.02
CA GLU A 43 -17.43 48.80 0.93
C GLU A 43 -15.91 48.77 1.21
N TRP A 44 -15.29 49.95 1.05
CA TRP A 44 -13.88 50.14 1.39
C TRP A 44 -13.76 50.53 2.85
N ARG A 45 -13.00 49.76 3.63
CA ARG A 45 -12.77 49.98 5.05
C ARG A 45 -11.38 50.55 5.30
N PRO A 46 -11.19 51.43 6.29
CA PRO A 46 -9.87 51.94 6.63
C PRO A 46 -9.00 50.85 7.28
N ALA A 47 -7.71 50.85 6.95
CA ALA A 47 -6.69 50.04 7.61
C ALA A 47 -5.33 50.75 7.55
N THR A 48 -4.32 50.14 8.15
CA THR A 48 -2.93 50.55 7.98
C THR A 48 -2.13 49.44 7.32
N ALA A 49 -1.04 49.79 6.64
CA ALA A 49 -0.14 48.81 6.05
C ALA A 49 1.33 49.12 6.28
N THR A 50 2.12 48.09 6.56
CA THR A 50 3.59 48.08 6.52
C THR A 50 4.07 47.01 5.52
N TRP A 51 5.38 46.81 5.46
CA TRP A 51 5.97 45.74 4.68
C TRP A 51 7.10 45.05 5.42
N TYR A 52 7.36 43.79 5.03
CA TYR A 52 8.40 42.95 5.59
C TYR A 52 9.10 42.13 4.50
N GLY A 53 10.22 41.50 4.89
CA GLY A 53 11.05 40.68 4.00
C GLY A 53 11.90 41.53 3.05
N GLU A 54 12.33 40.92 1.96
CA GLU A 54 13.15 41.61 0.95
C GLU A 54 12.34 42.68 0.19
N ALA A 55 13.02 43.75 -0.22
CA ALA A 55 12.40 44.95 -0.79
C ALA A 55 11.51 44.69 -2.03
N GLU A 56 11.86 43.68 -2.83
CA GLU A 56 11.08 43.19 -3.97
C GLU A 56 10.71 41.71 -3.82
N GLY A 57 10.81 41.17 -2.60
CA GLY A 57 10.58 39.77 -2.29
C GLY A 57 9.12 39.41 -2.04
N ASP A 58 8.93 38.13 -1.78
CA ASP A 58 7.70 37.38 -1.57
C ASP A 58 7.24 37.31 -0.10
N GLY A 59 8.03 37.83 0.83
CA GLY A 59 7.69 37.83 2.25
C GLY A 59 8.39 36.70 3.00
N SER A 60 7.63 35.78 3.61
CA SER A 60 8.12 34.66 4.41
C SER A 60 7.50 33.34 3.94
N ASP A 61 8.33 32.29 3.87
CA ASP A 61 7.94 30.92 3.58
C ASP A 61 7.52 30.14 4.84
N GLY A 62 7.65 30.72 6.03
CA GLY A 62 7.31 30.14 7.34
C GLY A 62 5.99 30.59 7.96
N GLY A 63 5.07 31.17 7.17
CA GLY A 63 3.86 31.82 7.70
C GLY A 63 2.83 30.88 8.35
N ALA A 64 2.01 31.43 9.25
CA ALA A 64 1.01 30.75 10.08
C ALA A 64 -0.05 29.95 9.29
N CYS A 65 -0.27 30.26 8.00
CA CYS A 65 -1.19 29.51 7.14
C CYS A 65 -0.57 28.28 6.47
N GLY A 66 0.74 28.05 6.60
CA GLY A 66 1.40 26.83 6.12
C GLY A 66 1.62 26.71 4.60
N TYR A 67 1.45 27.80 3.83
CA TYR A 67 1.60 27.75 2.37
C TYR A 67 3.03 27.44 1.89
N GLY A 68 4.05 27.67 2.71
CA GLY A 68 5.44 27.33 2.38
C GLY A 68 5.95 28.13 1.18
N THR A 69 6.71 27.46 0.32
CA THR A 69 7.25 28.02 -0.94
C THR A 69 6.19 28.42 -1.96
N LEU A 70 4.88 28.17 -1.71
CA LEU A 70 3.81 28.63 -2.60
C LEU A 70 3.70 30.14 -2.72
N VAL A 71 4.24 30.89 -1.76
CA VAL A 71 4.15 32.36 -1.72
C VAL A 71 4.85 33.05 -2.89
N ASP A 72 5.92 32.47 -3.46
CA ASP A 72 6.67 33.02 -4.60
C ASP A 72 6.17 32.52 -5.97
N VAL A 73 5.47 31.39 -6.01
CA VAL A 73 5.04 30.78 -7.29
C VAL A 73 3.66 31.25 -7.72
N VAL A 74 3.38 31.16 -9.02
CA VAL A 74 2.05 31.44 -9.57
C VAL A 74 1.05 30.43 -8.99
N PRO A 75 -0.09 30.86 -8.43
CA PRO A 75 -0.74 32.16 -8.64
C PRO A 75 -0.50 33.23 -7.56
N MET A 76 0.23 32.94 -6.47
CA MET A 76 0.47 33.89 -5.38
C MET A 76 1.53 34.95 -5.77
N LYS A 77 2.67 34.54 -6.33
CA LYS A 77 3.72 35.40 -6.92
C LYS A 77 3.97 36.71 -6.15
N ALA A 78 4.33 36.56 -4.87
CA ALA A 78 4.64 37.68 -3.99
C ALA A 78 3.49 38.70 -3.86
N ARG A 79 2.24 38.26 -3.99
CA ARG A 79 1.01 39.03 -3.67
C ARG A 79 0.46 38.61 -2.34
N VAL A 80 1.33 38.44 -1.36
CA VAL A 80 0.98 37.89 -0.06
C VAL A 80 1.23 38.90 1.05
N GLY A 81 0.61 38.68 2.19
CA GLY A 81 0.82 39.48 3.39
C GLY A 81 0.40 38.73 4.64
N SER A 82 1.03 39.10 5.76
CA SER A 82 0.53 38.80 7.08
C SER A 82 -0.52 39.85 7.46
N VAL A 83 -1.53 39.44 8.24
CA VAL A 83 -2.61 40.35 8.64
C VAL A 83 -2.80 40.34 10.14
N SER A 84 -3.40 41.40 10.67
CA SER A 84 -3.73 41.45 12.09
C SER A 84 -4.76 40.38 12.48
N PRO A 85 -4.87 40.03 13.78
CA PRO A 85 -5.81 39.00 14.25
C PRO A 85 -7.27 39.23 13.81
N VAL A 86 -7.65 40.50 13.56
CA VAL A 86 -8.97 40.89 13.07
C VAL A 86 -9.31 40.26 11.70
N LEU A 87 -8.31 40.14 10.82
CA LEU A 87 -8.47 39.55 9.49
C LEU A 87 -7.99 38.10 9.43
N PHE A 88 -7.06 37.71 10.31
CA PHE A 88 -6.56 36.34 10.40
C PHE A 88 -7.62 35.39 10.97
N LYS A 89 -8.43 35.85 11.94
CA LYS A 89 -9.57 35.12 12.52
C LYS A 89 -9.24 33.67 12.91
N ASP A 90 -8.19 33.49 13.71
CA ASP A 90 -7.73 32.16 14.15
C ASP A 90 -7.50 31.17 12.98
N GLY A 91 -7.06 31.69 11.83
CA GLY A 91 -6.77 30.92 10.62
C GLY A 91 -7.93 30.82 9.63
N GLU A 92 -9.16 31.22 9.97
CA GLU A 92 -10.28 31.29 8.99
C GLU A 92 -9.99 32.27 7.85
N GLY A 93 -9.14 33.27 8.08
CA GLY A 93 -8.72 34.23 7.06
C GLY A 93 -7.64 33.72 6.10
N CYS A 94 -7.07 32.53 6.33
CA CYS A 94 -6.00 32.00 5.49
C CYS A 94 -6.48 31.74 4.05
N GLY A 95 -5.72 32.21 3.06
CA GLY A 95 -6.10 32.08 1.65
C GLY A 95 -7.05 33.17 1.14
N ALA A 96 -7.65 33.97 2.02
CA ALA A 96 -8.58 35.03 1.63
C ALA A 96 -7.90 36.13 0.82
N CYS A 97 -8.59 36.65 -0.20
CA CYS A 97 -8.11 37.73 -1.04
C CYS A 97 -8.71 39.09 -0.67
N TYR A 98 -7.84 40.11 -0.58
CA TYR A 98 -8.22 41.49 -0.34
C TYR A 98 -7.68 42.41 -1.43
N LYS A 99 -8.46 43.42 -1.81
CA LYS A 99 -7.93 44.59 -2.51
C LYS A 99 -7.45 45.59 -1.49
N VAL A 100 -6.19 46.01 -1.57
CA VAL A 100 -5.59 47.04 -0.71
C VAL A 100 -5.16 48.23 -1.55
N LYS A 101 -5.52 49.44 -1.12
CA LYS A 101 -5.26 50.69 -1.83
C LYS A 101 -4.66 51.74 -0.91
N CYS A 102 -3.49 52.24 -1.27
CA CYS A 102 -2.86 53.36 -0.58
C CYS A 102 -3.54 54.71 -0.91
N LEU A 103 -3.57 55.62 0.08
CA LEU A 103 -4.24 56.92 0.00
C LEU A 103 -3.32 58.13 -0.24
N ASP A 104 -1.99 57.98 -0.17
CA ASP A 104 -1.06 59.09 -0.37
C ASP A 104 -1.00 59.52 -1.85
N ARG A 105 -1.62 60.67 -2.17
CA ARG A 105 -1.74 61.18 -3.55
C ARG A 105 -0.40 61.52 -4.20
N GLY A 106 0.67 61.73 -3.43
CA GLY A 106 1.98 62.09 -3.94
C GLY A 106 2.80 60.90 -4.46
N ILE A 107 2.43 59.67 -4.08
CA ILE A 107 3.26 58.48 -4.35
C ILE A 107 2.47 57.21 -4.67
N CYS A 108 1.20 57.14 -4.29
CA CYS A 108 0.38 55.94 -4.49
C CYS A 108 -0.32 55.93 -5.84
N SER A 109 -0.33 54.73 -6.45
CA SER A 109 -1.07 54.45 -7.66
C SER A 109 -2.57 54.56 -7.42
N ARG A 110 -3.33 54.86 -8.49
CA ARG A 110 -4.81 54.83 -8.44
C ARG A 110 -5.35 53.40 -8.34
N ARG A 111 -4.54 52.38 -8.59
CA ARG A 111 -4.93 50.95 -8.62
C ARG A 111 -4.77 50.30 -7.25
N ALA A 112 -5.70 49.43 -6.89
CA ALA A 112 -5.58 48.57 -5.72
C ALA A 112 -4.86 47.25 -6.06
N VAL A 113 -4.02 46.79 -5.14
CA VAL A 113 -3.29 45.52 -5.25
C VAL A 113 -4.16 44.42 -4.66
N THR A 114 -4.20 43.24 -5.30
CA THR A 114 -4.77 42.05 -4.66
C THR A 114 -3.71 41.43 -3.78
N VAL A 115 -4.05 41.17 -2.52
CA VAL A 115 -3.22 40.52 -1.52
C VAL A 115 -3.93 39.24 -1.06
N ILE A 116 -3.19 38.16 -0.92
CA ILE A 116 -3.61 36.87 -0.39
C ILE A 116 -3.07 36.74 1.02
N VAL A 117 -3.91 36.37 1.98
CA VAL A 117 -3.48 36.17 3.37
C VAL A 117 -2.75 34.84 3.50
N THR A 118 -1.49 34.89 3.94
CA THR A 118 -0.65 33.69 4.10
C THR A 118 -0.03 33.57 5.48
N ASP A 119 -0.22 34.55 6.35
CA ASP A 119 0.42 34.62 7.66
C ASP A 119 -0.35 35.52 8.63
N GLU A 120 0.00 35.45 9.92
CA GLU A 120 -0.52 36.27 11.01
C GLU A 120 0.56 37.22 11.52
N CYS A 121 0.18 38.49 11.75
CA CYS A 121 0.98 39.43 12.51
C CYS A 121 0.32 39.67 13.89
N PRO A 122 0.72 38.95 14.96
CA PRO A 122 0.00 39.01 16.24
C PRO A 122 0.41 40.19 17.15
N GLY A 123 1.52 40.87 16.85
CA GLY A 123 2.13 41.87 17.73
C GLY A 123 2.39 43.24 17.09
N GLY A 124 2.89 44.19 17.88
CA GLY A 124 3.29 45.52 17.39
C GLY A 124 2.13 46.33 16.79
N LEU A 125 2.29 46.82 15.56
CA LEU A 125 1.30 47.63 14.84
C LEU A 125 0.01 46.87 14.50
N CYS A 126 0.05 45.53 14.56
CA CYS A 126 -1.07 44.64 14.30
C CYS A 126 -1.92 44.34 15.56
N ALA A 127 -1.45 44.76 16.74
CA ALA A 127 -2.15 44.52 18.01
C ALA A 127 -3.30 45.53 18.27
N PHE A 128 -4.04 45.33 19.36
CA PHE A 128 -5.09 46.24 19.87
C PHE A 128 -6.33 46.41 18.97
N GLY A 129 -6.73 45.36 18.24
CA GLY A 129 -7.98 45.35 17.47
C GLY A 129 -7.98 46.26 16.24
N ARG A 130 -6.80 46.72 15.79
CA ARG A 130 -6.65 47.49 14.56
C ARG A 130 -6.61 46.56 13.35
N THR A 131 -7.22 46.97 12.24
CA THR A 131 -7.03 46.28 10.96
C THR A 131 -5.70 46.71 10.34
N HIS A 132 -4.79 45.76 10.18
CA HIS A 132 -3.44 46.01 9.67
C HIS A 132 -3.05 44.94 8.64
N PHE A 133 -2.33 45.37 7.61
CA PHE A 133 -1.72 44.52 6.58
C PHE A 133 -0.21 44.71 6.62
N ASP A 134 0.54 43.68 6.97
CA ASP A 134 1.99 43.69 6.82
C ASP A 134 2.33 42.89 5.56
N LEU A 135 2.64 43.62 4.48
CA LEU A 135 2.67 43.08 3.12
C LEU A 135 4.09 42.64 2.72
N SER A 136 4.19 41.66 1.83
CA SER A 136 5.47 41.41 1.15
C SER A 136 5.98 42.67 0.44
N GLY A 137 7.30 42.86 0.39
CA GLY A 137 7.93 44.02 -0.26
C GLY A 137 7.41 44.24 -1.69
N ALA A 138 7.24 43.18 -2.48
CA ALA A 138 6.66 43.26 -3.82
C ALA A 138 5.18 43.71 -3.81
N ALA A 139 4.33 43.17 -2.91
CA ALA A 139 2.93 43.56 -2.81
C ALA A 139 2.77 45.02 -2.37
N TYR A 140 3.57 45.45 -1.41
CA TYR A 140 3.58 46.83 -0.90
C TYR A 140 3.97 47.82 -2.00
N SER A 141 5.02 47.49 -2.75
CA SER A 141 5.57 48.33 -3.82
C SER A 141 4.64 48.48 -5.02
N ARG A 142 3.78 47.47 -5.28
CA ARG A 142 2.74 47.52 -6.31
C ARG A 142 1.65 48.55 -6.02
N MET A 143 1.56 49.08 -4.80
CA MET A 143 0.67 50.19 -4.47
C MET A 143 1.22 51.55 -4.90
N ALA A 144 2.51 51.66 -5.21
CA ALA A 144 3.15 52.90 -5.65
C ALA A 144 2.89 53.19 -7.14
N VAL A 145 3.04 54.45 -7.56
CA VAL A 145 3.20 54.77 -8.99
C VAL A 145 4.47 54.09 -9.53
N ALA A 146 4.48 53.77 -10.83
CA ALA A 146 5.59 53.04 -11.44
C ALA A 146 6.95 53.71 -11.14
N GLY A 147 7.92 52.92 -10.67
CA GLY A 147 9.25 53.40 -10.29
C GLY A 147 9.36 54.06 -8.91
N ALA A 148 8.27 54.18 -8.15
CA ALA A 148 8.27 54.80 -6.81
C ALA A 148 8.17 53.80 -5.64
N GLY A 149 8.38 52.49 -5.88
CA GLY A 149 8.28 51.44 -4.86
C GLY A 149 9.20 51.68 -3.65
N GLY A 150 10.48 51.97 -3.88
CA GLY A 150 11.43 52.30 -2.81
C GLY A 150 11.00 53.49 -1.96
N ARG A 151 10.63 54.60 -2.60
CA ARG A 151 10.12 55.79 -1.91
C ARG A 151 8.85 55.53 -1.10
N LEU A 152 8.02 54.56 -1.51
CA LEU A 152 6.82 54.18 -0.78
C LEU A 152 7.19 53.37 0.46
N ARG A 153 8.13 52.43 0.33
CA ARG A 153 8.69 51.65 1.45
C ARG A 153 9.34 52.54 2.50
N ASP A 154 10.02 53.61 2.09
CA ASP A 154 10.64 54.60 2.98
C ASP A 154 9.62 55.36 3.86
N ARG A 155 8.33 55.34 3.51
CA ARG A 155 7.26 55.91 4.36
C ARG A 155 6.93 55.04 5.57
N GLY A 156 7.36 53.78 5.59
CA GLY A 156 7.11 52.83 6.68
C GLY A 156 5.63 52.44 6.79
N GLN A 157 4.88 53.13 7.65
CA GLN A 157 3.45 52.86 7.87
C GLN A 157 2.57 53.78 7.01
N LEU A 158 1.63 53.18 6.26
CA LEU A 158 0.68 53.91 5.42
C LEU A 158 -0.75 53.74 5.90
N ASN A 159 -1.55 54.78 5.69
CA ASN A 159 -3.00 54.69 5.71
C ASN A 159 -3.48 54.11 4.38
N VAL A 160 -4.20 52.99 4.46
CA VAL A 160 -4.77 52.29 3.30
C VAL A 160 -6.27 52.11 3.49
N VAL A 161 -6.95 51.81 2.39
CA VAL A 161 -8.28 51.23 2.44
C VAL A 161 -8.24 49.84 1.85
N TYR A 162 -9.06 48.95 2.38
CA TYR A 162 -9.15 47.58 1.90
C TYR A 162 -10.61 47.14 1.71
N ARG A 163 -10.81 46.10 0.91
CA ARG A 163 -12.08 45.37 0.82
C ARG A 163 -11.82 43.92 0.45
N ARG A 164 -12.70 43.01 0.85
CA ARG A 164 -12.63 41.60 0.44
C ARG A 164 -12.93 41.48 -1.07
N THR A 165 -12.27 40.55 -1.76
CA THR A 165 -12.46 40.34 -3.21
C THR A 165 -12.34 38.86 -3.53
N ALA A 166 -12.98 38.42 -4.61
CA ALA A 166 -12.77 37.08 -5.13
C ALA A 166 -11.28 36.80 -5.39
N CYS A 167 -10.78 35.66 -4.89
CA CYS A 167 -9.55 35.07 -5.41
C CYS A 167 -9.76 34.62 -6.86
N LYS A 168 -8.70 34.66 -7.67
CA LYS A 168 -8.73 34.29 -9.09
C LYS A 168 -7.55 33.41 -9.43
N TYR A 169 -7.78 32.10 -9.40
CA TYR A 169 -6.79 31.07 -9.67
C TYR A 169 -7.07 30.37 -11.01
N GLY A 170 -6.94 31.11 -12.11
CA GLY A 170 -7.26 30.60 -13.46
C GLY A 170 -6.51 29.30 -13.80
N GLY A 171 -7.26 28.27 -14.17
CA GLY A 171 -6.72 26.95 -14.51
C GLY A 171 -6.33 26.06 -13.32
N LYS A 172 -6.66 26.46 -12.09
CA LYS A 172 -6.49 25.65 -10.89
C LYS A 172 -7.86 25.36 -10.27
N ASN A 173 -8.03 24.14 -9.78
CA ASN A 173 -9.14 23.78 -8.91
C ASN A 173 -8.67 23.84 -7.45
N ILE A 174 -9.62 23.86 -6.50
CA ILE A 174 -9.32 23.66 -5.08
C ILE A 174 -8.48 22.39 -4.94
N ALA A 175 -7.34 22.49 -4.28
CA ALA A 175 -6.42 21.39 -4.04
C ALA A 175 -6.23 21.17 -2.53
N PHE A 176 -5.84 19.95 -2.17
CA PHE A 176 -5.56 19.56 -0.81
C PHE A 176 -4.14 19.00 -0.76
N ARG A 177 -3.27 19.58 0.06
CA ARG A 177 -1.93 19.08 0.32
C ARG A 177 -1.90 18.41 1.69
N VAL A 178 -1.44 17.16 1.73
CA VAL A 178 -1.15 16.45 2.97
C VAL A 178 0.21 16.94 3.47
N ASN A 179 0.26 17.47 4.69
CA ASN A 179 1.51 17.94 5.26
C ASN A 179 2.39 16.75 5.66
N GLU A 180 3.71 16.89 5.51
CA GLU A 180 4.72 15.85 5.80
C GLU A 180 4.65 15.31 7.24
N GLY A 181 4.16 16.13 8.18
CA GLY A 181 3.92 15.72 9.58
C GLY A 181 2.69 14.82 9.78
N SER A 182 1.98 14.44 8.72
CA SER A 182 0.85 13.51 8.80
C SER A 182 1.35 12.10 9.10
N THR A 183 0.64 11.40 9.98
CA THR A 183 0.94 10.03 10.39
C THR A 183 -0.32 9.18 10.32
N ASN A 184 -0.21 7.88 10.61
CA ASN A 184 -1.36 6.98 10.71
C ASN A 184 -2.40 7.40 11.76
N PHE A 185 -2.06 8.34 12.66
CA PHE A 185 -2.93 8.79 13.76
C PHE A 185 -3.21 10.30 13.72
N TRP A 186 -2.65 11.02 12.75
CA TRP A 186 -2.77 12.46 12.63
C TRP A 186 -2.79 12.86 11.16
N LEU A 187 -3.91 13.40 10.69
CA LEU A 187 -4.02 13.90 9.32
C LEU A 187 -3.99 15.44 9.36
N SER A 188 -2.95 16.00 8.76
CA SER A 188 -2.79 17.43 8.59
C SER A 188 -2.94 17.77 7.10
N LEU A 189 -3.96 18.57 6.79
CA LEU A 189 -4.30 18.98 5.43
C LEU A 189 -4.21 20.49 5.32
N LEU A 190 -3.64 20.95 4.21
CA LEU A 190 -3.68 22.34 3.77
C LEU A 190 -4.59 22.43 2.54
N VAL A 191 -5.50 23.40 2.55
CA VAL A 191 -6.35 23.70 1.39
C VAL A 191 -5.71 24.80 0.56
N GLU A 192 -5.65 24.59 -0.74
CA GLU A 192 -4.98 25.46 -1.69
C GLU A 192 -5.94 25.88 -2.80
N PHE A 193 -5.66 27.06 -3.38
CA PHE A 193 -6.38 27.59 -4.53
C PHE A 193 -7.90 27.69 -4.32
N GLU A 194 -8.32 28.10 -3.12
CA GLU A 194 -9.71 28.47 -2.87
C GLU A 194 -10.12 29.64 -3.77
N ASP A 195 -10.83 29.33 -4.86
CA ASP A 195 -11.21 30.30 -5.89
C ASP A 195 -12.59 30.91 -5.60
N GLY A 196 -12.78 32.18 -5.98
CA GLY A 196 -14.04 32.89 -5.79
C GLY A 196 -14.15 33.67 -4.46
N GLU A 197 -15.39 33.95 -4.04
CA GLU A 197 -15.74 34.80 -2.89
C GLU A 197 -16.16 34.01 -1.64
N GLY A 198 -16.14 32.68 -1.70
CA GLY A 198 -16.49 31.83 -0.56
C GLY A 198 -15.40 31.79 0.51
N ASP A 199 -15.75 31.23 1.68
CA ASP A 199 -14.81 30.63 2.63
C ASP A 199 -15.21 29.15 2.76
N ILE A 200 -14.30 28.29 3.22
CA ILE A 200 -14.58 26.86 3.44
C ILE A 200 -15.60 26.71 4.59
N GLY A 201 -16.86 26.45 4.24
CA GLY A 201 -17.95 26.33 5.23
C GLY A 201 -17.93 25.04 6.06
N SER A 202 -17.50 23.92 5.47
CA SER A 202 -17.28 22.66 6.20
C SER A 202 -16.43 21.70 5.36
N MET A 203 -15.69 20.82 6.03
CA MET A 203 -14.95 19.72 5.40
C MET A 203 -15.31 18.42 6.12
N GLN A 204 -15.65 17.38 5.36
CA GLN A 204 -15.99 16.07 5.88
C GLN A 204 -15.12 15.02 5.22
N MET A 205 -14.65 14.04 6.00
CA MET A 205 -13.99 12.87 5.46
C MET A 205 -15.03 11.78 5.22
N LYS A 206 -15.16 11.33 3.97
CA LYS A 206 -16.00 10.20 3.63
C LYS A 206 -15.13 8.94 3.52
N GLN A 207 -15.40 7.96 4.38
CA GLN A 207 -14.92 6.60 4.16
C GLN A 207 -15.49 6.11 2.82
N MET A 208 -14.65 5.52 1.96
CA MET A 208 -15.09 4.99 0.66
C MET A 208 -16.18 3.92 0.86
N VAL A 209 -17.45 4.33 0.78
CA VAL A 209 -18.60 3.44 0.64
C VAL A 209 -18.88 3.30 -0.85
N GLY A 210 -18.59 2.13 -1.43
CA GLY A 210 -18.82 1.85 -2.85
C GLY A 210 -17.80 0.96 -3.57
N ALA A 211 -16.88 0.29 -2.87
CA ALA A 211 -16.13 -0.82 -3.48
C ALA A 211 -16.98 -2.13 -3.40
N PRO A 212 -16.75 -3.13 -4.28
CA PRO A 212 -17.44 -4.44 -4.26
C PRO A 212 -17.30 -5.28 -2.96
N LEU A 213 -16.88 -4.69 -1.83
CA LEU A 213 -16.30 -5.34 -0.64
C LEU A 213 -16.67 -4.73 0.70
N ASP A 214 -17.75 -3.96 0.73
CA ASP A 214 -18.30 -3.51 2.01
C ASP A 214 -18.49 -4.69 2.98
N TRP A 215 -18.84 -5.89 2.46
CA TRP A 215 -19.05 -7.08 3.28
C TRP A 215 -17.81 -7.58 4.04
N ALA A 216 -16.61 -7.65 3.44
CA ALA A 216 -15.44 -8.22 4.12
C ALA A 216 -14.94 -7.30 5.25
N GLY A 217 -15.00 -5.99 5.03
CA GLY A 217 -14.74 -4.98 6.05
C GLY A 217 -15.75 -5.06 7.20
N ARG A 218 -17.05 -5.10 6.88
CA ARG A 218 -18.14 -5.26 7.86
C ARG A 218 -17.96 -6.53 8.70
N SER A 219 -17.66 -7.68 8.09
CA SER A 219 -17.43 -8.93 8.83
C SER A 219 -16.25 -8.84 9.80
N LEU A 220 -15.18 -8.13 9.45
CA LEU A 220 -14.05 -7.90 10.36
C LEU A 220 -14.39 -6.99 11.53
N GLU A 221 -15.25 -5.99 11.31
CA GLU A 221 -15.74 -5.11 12.38
C GLU A 221 -16.66 -5.88 13.34
N GLU A 222 -17.56 -6.70 12.79
CA GLU A 222 -18.41 -7.60 13.59
C GLU A 222 -17.58 -8.56 14.44
N LEU A 223 -16.56 -9.22 13.87
CA LEU A 223 -15.67 -10.11 14.61
C LEU A 223 -14.97 -9.41 15.79
N ARG A 224 -14.50 -8.16 15.60
CA ARG A 224 -13.87 -7.37 16.67
C ARG A 224 -14.85 -6.95 17.76
N SER A 225 -16.13 -6.83 17.42
CA SER A 225 -17.18 -6.46 18.36
C SER A 225 -17.67 -7.63 19.21
N LEU A 226 -17.22 -8.87 18.91
CA LEU A 226 -17.63 -10.05 19.66
C LEU A 226 -17.14 -9.97 21.12
N PRO A 227 -18.03 -10.22 22.09
CA PRO A 227 -17.60 -10.39 23.47
C PRO A 227 -16.60 -11.55 23.56
N ASP A 228 -15.57 -11.38 24.39
CA ASP A 228 -14.52 -12.38 24.67
C ASP A 228 -13.51 -12.67 23.54
N HIS A 229 -13.42 -11.84 22.50
CA HIS A 229 -12.42 -12.00 21.43
C HIS A 229 -10.98 -12.09 21.97
N ASP A 230 -10.62 -11.23 22.93
CA ASP A 230 -9.29 -11.22 23.54
C ASP A 230 -9.02 -12.50 24.34
N THR A 231 -10.02 -13.01 25.06
CA THR A 231 -9.94 -14.28 25.80
C THR A 231 -9.75 -15.45 24.84
N PHE A 232 -10.49 -15.47 23.72
CA PHE A 232 -10.29 -16.47 22.66
C PHE A 232 -8.86 -16.42 22.13
N CYS A 233 -8.34 -15.23 21.79
CA CYS A 233 -6.99 -15.07 21.25
C CYS A 233 -5.90 -15.59 22.18
N LEU A 234 -6.07 -15.47 23.50
CA LEU A 234 -5.12 -15.99 24.50
C LEU A 234 -5.12 -17.53 24.59
N MET A 235 -6.24 -18.17 24.27
CA MET A 235 -6.43 -19.62 24.35
C MET A 235 -6.39 -20.32 22.99
N ALA A 236 -6.26 -19.57 21.90
CA ALA A 236 -6.21 -20.09 20.55
C ALA A 236 -5.04 -21.07 20.37
N LEU A 237 -5.32 -22.27 19.85
CA LEU A 237 -4.30 -23.29 19.60
C LEU A 237 -3.36 -22.88 18.47
N SER A 238 -3.94 -22.30 17.42
CA SER A 238 -3.19 -21.73 16.30
C SER A 238 -2.72 -20.32 16.69
N PRO A 239 -1.43 -19.99 16.48
CA PRO A 239 -0.93 -18.66 16.78
C PRO A 239 -1.46 -17.60 15.78
N LEU A 240 -1.93 -18.02 14.61
CA LEU A 240 -2.54 -17.15 13.60
C LEU A 240 -3.86 -16.56 14.11
N ASP A 241 -4.63 -17.33 14.88
CA ASP A 241 -5.93 -16.93 15.44
C ASP A 241 -5.82 -16.31 16.83
N GLY A 242 -4.60 -16.23 17.37
CA GLY A 242 -4.32 -15.69 18.70
C GLY A 242 -3.29 -14.57 18.65
N ARG A 243 -2.03 -14.90 18.99
CA ARG A 243 -0.91 -13.93 19.06
C ARG A 243 -0.79 -13.06 17.81
N TYR A 244 -1.07 -13.62 16.63
CA TYR A 244 -0.86 -12.97 15.34
C TYR A 244 -2.15 -12.54 14.64
N ASP A 245 -3.33 -12.71 15.25
CA ASP A 245 -4.64 -12.36 14.66
C ASP A 245 -4.62 -10.99 13.97
N ARG A 246 -4.17 -9.97 14.69
CA ARG A 246 -4.14 -8.58 14.20
C ARG A 246 -3.38 -8.39 12.89
N PHE A 247 -2.47 -9.30 12.54
CA PHE A 247 -1.67 -9.25 11.32
C PHE A 247 -2.29 -10.05 10.16
N VAL A 248 -3.12 -11.06 10.45
CA VAL A 248 -3.60 -12.02 9.43
C VAL A 248 -5.13 -12.07 9.30
N LYS A 249 -5.86 -11.38 10.17
CA LYS A 249 -7.34 -11.36 10.18
C LYS A 249 -7.98 -10.99 8.85
N GLU A 250 -7.30 -10.23 8.00
CA GLU A 250 -7.76 -9.89 6.64
C GLU A 250 -8.05 -11.12 5.77
N LEU A 251 -7.51 -12.30 6.12
CA LEU A 251 -7.78 -13.58 5.47
C LEU A 251 -9.05 -14.29 5.99
N MET A 252 -9.53 -13.95 7.19
CA MET A 252 -10.67 -14.61 7.83
C MET A 252 -11.97 -14.53 7.02
N PRO A 253 -12.34 -13.40 6.37
CA PRO A 253 -13.57 -13.33 5.56
C PRO A 253 -13.60 -14.34 4.41
N PHE A 254 -12.43 -14.84 3.97
CA PHE A 254 -12.31 -15.75 2.84
C PHE A 254 -12.14 -17.21 3.26
N PHE A 255 -11.24 -17.48 4.22
CA PHE A 255 -10.78 -18.83 4.51
C PHE A 255 -11.30 -19.43 5.83
N SER A 256 -12.08 -18.68 6.60
CA SER A 256 -12.75 -19.20 7.79
C SER A 256 -13.99 -20.04 7.43
N GLU A 257 -14.53 -20.76 8.42
CA GLU A 257 -15.83 -21.44 8.28
C GLU A 257 -16.95 -20.46 7.87
N PHE A 258 -16.92 -19.24 8.41
CA PHE A 258 -17.85 -18.17 8.02
C PHE A 258 -17.71 -17.85 6.52
N GLY A 259 -16.48 -17.65 6.04
CA GLY A 259 -16.19 -17.40 4.63
C GLY A 259 -16.69 -18.54 3.73
N LEU A 260 -16.43 -19.79 4.12
CA LEU A 260 -16.90 -20.96 3.39
C LEU A 260 -18.44 -21.02 3.29
N ILE A 261 -19.15 -20.83 4.40
CA ILE A 261 -20.62 -20.81 4.41
C ILE A 261 -21.15 -19.68 3.53
N ARG A 262 -20.57 -18.49 3.65
CA ARG A 262 -20.94 -17.32 2.85
C ARG A 262 -20.84 -17.60 1.35
N TYR A 263 -19.71 -18.15 0.89
CA TYR A 263 -19.53 -18.45 -0.52
C TYR A 263 -20.50 -19.53 -1.00
N ARG A 264 -20.80 -20.54 -0.17
CA ARG A 264 -21.82 -21.55 -0.49
C ARG A 264 -23.20 -20.92 -0.67
N VAL A 265 -23.60 -20.03 0.23
CA VAL A 265 -24.85 -19.24 0.13
C VAL A 265 -24.89 -18.43 -1.17
N LEU A 266 -23.78 -17.76 -1.52
CA LEU A 266 -23.67 -17.01 -2.77
C LEU A 266 -23.92 -17.92 -3.99
N ILE A 267 -23.27 -19.07 -4.06
CA ILE A 267 -23.34 -19.96 -5.22
C ILE A 267 -24.73 -20.56 -5.37
N GLU A 268 -25.35 -21.02 -4.29
CA GLU A 268 -26.72 -21.55 -4.30
C GLU A 268 -27.73 -20.52 -4.80
N ILE A 269 -27.64 -19.27 -4.31
CA ILE A 269 -28.52 -18.20 -4.76
C ILE A 269 -28.27 -17.87 -6.24
N LYS A 270 -27.00 -17.75 -6.65
CA LYS A 270 -26.66 -17.47 -8.06
C LYS A 270 -27.11 -18.61 -8.97
N TRP A 271 -27.09 -19.86 -8.50
CA TRP A 271 -27.58 -21.00 -9.26
C TRP A 271 -29.09 -20.95 -9.46
N LEU A 272 -29.86 -20.69 -8.39
CA LEU A 272 -31.31 -20.53 -8.51
C LEU A 272 -31.68 -19.37 -9.46
N LEU A 273 -30.94 -18.26 -9.39
CA LEU A 273 -31.11 -17.15 -10.34
C LEU A 273 -30.81 -17.57 -11.78
N LYS A 274 -29.78 -18.40 -12.02
CA LYS A 274 -29.45 -18.92 -13.35
C LYS A 274 -30.55 -19.85 -13.87
N LEU A 275 -31.08 -20.74 -13.04
CA LEU A 275 -32.20 -21.63 -13.41
C LEU A 275 -33.41 -20.82 -13.89
N SER A 276 -33.72 -19.70 -13.21
CA SER A 276 -34.84 -18.81 -13.60
C SER A 276 -34.67 -18.12 -14.96
N GLN A 277 -33.47 -18.17 -15.55
CA GLN A 277 -33.13 -17.57 -16.84
C GLN A 277 -33.15 -18.58 -17.99
N ILE A 278 -33.37 -19.87 -17.71
CA ILE A 278 -33.40 -20.95 -18.71
C ILE A 278 -34.86 -21.12 -19.18
N PRO A 279 -35.18 -20.80 -20.45
CA PRO A 279 -36.57 -20.84 -20.93
C PRO A 279 -37.25 -22.21 -20.83
N GLU A 280 -36.48 -23.29 -20.93
CA GLU A 280 -36.94 -24.67 -20.85
C GLU A 280 -37.39 -25.07 -19.43
N ILE A 281 -36.87 -24.41 -18.38
CA ILE A 281 -37.20 -24.68 -16.98
C ILE A 281 -38.43 -23.87 -16.57
N THR A 282 -39.60 -24.28 -17.05
CA THR A 282 -40.86 -23.53 -16.85
C THR A 282 -41.34 -23.49 -15.39
N GLU A 283 -40.91 -24.45 -14.57
CA GLU A 283 -41.21 -24.51 -13.13
C GLU A 283 -40.53 -23.38 -12.35
N VAL A 284 -39.44 -22.82 -12.87
CA VAL A 284 -38.73 -21.67 -12.30
C VAL A 284 -38.85 -20.47 -13.24
N PRO A 285 -39.97 -19.73 -13.20
CA PRO A 285 -40.12 -18.55 -14.04
C PRO A 285 -39.10 -17.48 -13.68
N GLN A 286 -38.80 -16.60 -14.65
CA GLN A 286 -37.90 -15.48 -14.44
C GLN A 286 -38.37 -14.61 -13.26
N PHE A 287 -37.47 -14.42 -12.28
CA PHE A 287 -37.79 -13.69 -11.08
C PHE A 287 -38.08 -12.20 -11.34
N SER A 288 -39.06 -11.64 -10.62
CA SER A 288 -39.28 -10.19 -10.53
C SER A 288 -38.04 -9.44 -10.04
N LYS A 289 -37.95 -8.13 -10.30
CA LYS A 289 -36.82 -7.31 -9.81
C LYS A 289 -36.75 -7.31 -8.29
N GLU A 290 -37.90 -7.38 -7.64
CA GLU A 290 -38.05 -7.42 -6.19
C GLU A 290 -37.53 -8.75 -5.62
N ALA A 291 -37.86 -9.90 -6.24
CA ALA A 291 -37.33 -11.20 -5.83
C ALA A 291 -35.81 -11.31 -6.09
N GLN A 292 -35.32 -10.79 -7.22
CA GLN A 292 -33.88 -10.71 -7.50
C GLN A 292 -33.16 -9.83 -6.47
N ALA A 293 -33.71 -8.67 -6.12
CA ALA A 293 -33.14 -7.78 -5.11
C ALA A 293 -33.12 -8.46 -3.73
N PHE A 294 -34.18 -9.19 -3.36
CA PHE A 294 -34.24 -9.94 -2.11
C PHE A 294 -33.15 -11.02 -2.04
N LEU A 295 -32.96 -11.81 -3.12
CA LEU A 295 -31.91 -12.83 -3.20
C LEU A 295 -30.51 -12.21 -3.13
N ASN A 296 -30.26 -11.11 -3.84
CA ASN A 296 -28.96 -10.43 -3.78
C ASN A 296 -28.71 -9.82 -2.39
N ALA A 297 -29.73 -9.30 -1.70
CA ALA A 297 -29.59 -8.78 -0.34
C ALA A 297 -29.14 -9.86 0.66
N ILE A 298 -29.60 -11.11 0.51
CA ILE A 298 -29.09 -12.23 1.34
C ILE A 298 -27.59 -12.44 1.11
N ILE A 299 -27.09 -12.27 -0.12
CA ILE A 299 -25.66 -12.35 -0.42
C ILE A 299 -24.92 -11.14 0.16
N GLU A 300 -25.44 -9.93 -0.01
CA GLU A 300 -24.75 -8.71 0.38
C GLU A 300 -24.67 -8.56 1.90
N ASP A 301 -25.75 -8.85 2.61
CA ASP A 301 -25.91 -8.60 4.05
C ASP A 301 -25.72 -9.85 4.92
N PHE A 302 -25.23 -10.96 4.36
CA PHE A 302 -24.92 -12.16 5.12
C PHE A 302 -23.98 -11.86 6.30
N CYS A 303 -24.42 -12.16 7.52
CA CYS A 303 -23.71 -11.82 8.75
C CYS A 303 -23.40 -13.03 9.63
N ILE A 304 -22.71 -12.81 10.76
CA ILE A 304 -22.31 -13.89 11.66
C ILE A 304 -23.50 -14.69 12.22
N ASP A 305 -24.66 -14.06 12.39
CA ASP A 305 -25.85 -14.72 12.92
C ASP A 305 -26.49 -15.65 11.88
N ASP A 306 -26.43 -15.30 10.60
CA ASP A 306 -26.83 -16.21 9.52
C ASP A 306 -25.93 -17.45 9.50
N ALA A 307 -24.61 -17.27 9.63
CA ALA A 307 -23.68 -18.40 9.72
C ALA A 307 -23.94 -19.28 10.95
N LYS A 308 -24.26 -18.69 12.12
CA LYS A 308 -24.67 -19.45 13.31
C LYS A 308 -25.94 -20.26 13.04
N GLU A 309 -26.90 -19.70 12.31
CA GLU A 309 -28.13 -20.42 11.95
C GLU A 309 -27.84 -21.64 11.06
N VAL A 310 -26.98 -21.48 10.05
CA VAL A 310 -26.49 -22.62 9.25
C VAL A 310 -25.86 -23.69 10.14
N LYS A 311 -24.98 -23.32 11.09
CA LYS A 311 -24.37 -24.29 12.02
C LYS A 311 -25.40 -24.93 12.96
N LYS A 312 -26.51 -24.27 13.32
CA LYS A 312 -27.60 -24.89 14.10
C LYS A 312 -28.30 -25.97 13.29
N ILE A 313 -28.59 -25.71 12.02
CA ILE A 313 -29.21 -26.69 11.12
C ILE A 313 -28.26 -27.86 10.89
N GLU A 314 -26.96 -27.59 10.71
CA GLU A 314 -25.94 -28.62 10.51
C GLU A 314 -25.85 -29.61 11.68
N LYS A 315 -26.07 -29.18 12.92
CA LYS A 315 -26.12 -30.10 14.08
C LYS A 315 -27.19 -31.18 13.93
N VAL A 316 -28.23 -30.94 13.14
CA VAL A 316 -29.30 -31.90 12.86
C VAL A 316 -28.98 -32.72 11.61
N THR A 317 -28.50 -32.08 10.53
CA THR A 317 -28.24 -32.76 9.25
C THR A 317 -26.94 -33.56 9.23
N ASN A 318 -25.98 -33.22 10.10
CA ASN A 318 -24.59 -33.67 10.05
C ASN A 318 -23.95 -33.53 8.65
N HIS A 319 -24.42 -32.52 7.90
CA HIS A 319 -24.00 -32.24 6.53
C HIS A 319 -24.10 -30.73 6.25
N ASP A 320 -22.96 -30.10 6.03
CA ASP A 320 -22.81 -28.64 5.95
C ASP A 320 -23.50 -28.02 4.72
N VAL A 321 -23.31 -28.55 3.51
CA VAL A 321 -23.98 -28.03 2.31
C VAL A 321 -25.51 -28.21 2.38
N LYS A 322 -25.99 -29.35 2.90
CA LYS A 322 -27.42 -29.55 3.12
C LYS A 322 -28.01 -28.55 4.13
N ALA A 323 -27.22 -28.14 5.12
CA ALA A 323 -27.63 -27.11 6.07
C ALA A 323 -27.78 -25.73 5.39
N VAL A 324 -26.92 -25.42 4.41
CA VAL A 324 -27.05 -24.19 3.59
C VAL A 324 -28.34 -24.22 2.76
N GLU A 325 -28.67 -25.35 2.12
CA GLU A 325 -29.94 -25.50 1.38
C GLU A 325 -31.15 -25.24 2.29
N TYR A 326 -31.18 -25.86 3.48
CA TYR A 326 -32.28 -25.66 4.43
C TYR A 326 -32.33 -24.24 4.99
N PHE A 327 -31.18 -23.62 5.26
CA PHE A 327 -31.11 -22.20 5.62
C PHE A 327 -31.75 -21.33 4.55
N LEU A 328 -31.43 -21.55 3.27
CA LEU A 328 -31.99 -20.78 2.16
C LEU A 328 -33.49 -21.00 1.99
N LYS A 329 -33.96 -22.24 2.08
CA LYS A 329 -35.41 -22.56 2.07
C LYS A 329 -36.15 -21.83 3.19
N GLN A 330 -35.60 -21.81 4.40
CA GLN A 330 -36.20 -21.09 5.53
C GLN A 330 -36.16 -19.57 5.33
N ARG A 331 -35.01 -19.01 4.95
CA ARG A 331 -34.79 -17.57 4.78
C ARG A 331 -35.66 -16.99 3.67
N CYS A 332 -35.88 -17.75 2.60
CA CYS A 332 -36.66 -17.31 1.44
C CYS A 332 -38.15 -17.60 1.52
N SER A 333 -38.62 -18.29 2.58
CA SER A 333 -40.04 -18.64 2.76
C SER A 333 -40.97 -17.43 2.83
N SER A 334 -40.45 -16.26 3.23
CA SER A 334 -41.20 -15.00 3.31
C SER A 334 -41.46 -14.34 1.95
N ASN A 335 -40.74 -14.73 0.89
CA ASN A 335 -40.96 -14.24 -0.46
C ASN A 335 -41.83 -15.24 -1.25
N PRO A 336 -43.08 -14.89 -1.62
CA PRO A 336 -44.01 -15.84 -2.25
C PRO A 336 -43.57 -16.38 -3.61
N GLU A 337 -42.73 -15.65 -4.34
CA GLU A 337 -42.24 -16.06 -5.66
C GLU A 337 -41.17 -17.14 -5.51
N ILE A 338 -40.21 -16.91 -4.61
CA ILE A 338 -39.09 -17.83 -4.35
C ILE A 338 -39.59 -19.07 -3.59
N ALA A 339 -40.53 -18.90 -2.65
CA ALA A 339 -41.09 -20.01 -1.87
C ALA A 339 -41.79 -21.07 -2.74
N LYS A 340 -42.37 -20.69 -3.89
CA LYS A 340 -43.00 -21.65 -4.83
C LYS A 340 -41.99 -22.59 -5.50
N VAL A 341 -40.75 -22.16 -5.59
CA VAL A 341 -39.65 -22.89 -6.25
C VAL A 341 -38.60 -23.31 -5.22
N SER A 342 -38.97 -23.46 -3.95
CA SER A 342 -38.03 -23.79 -2.87
C SER A 342 -37.26 -25.07 -3.15
N GLU A 343 -37.88 -26.06 -3.80
CA GLU A 343 -37.24 -27.33 -4.14
C GLU A 343 -36.22 -27.23 -5.28
N PHE A 344 -36.08 -26.05 -5.90
CA PHE A 344 -35.03 -25.79 -6.88
C PHE A 344 -33.73 -25.25 -6.27
N PHE A 345 -33.71 -24.95 -4.96
CA PHE A 345 -32.43 -24.81 -4.26
C PHE A 345 -31.66 -26.13 -4.35
N HIS A 346 -30.37 -26.07 -4.68
CA HIS A 346 -29.52 -27.24 -4.92
C HIS A 346 -29.99 -28.18 -6.06
N PHE A 347 -30.84 -27.72 -6.99
CA PHE A 347 -31.32 -28.55 -8.09
C PHE A 347 -30.19 -29.02 -9.00
N GLY A 348 -30.14 -30.33 -9.28
CA GLY A 348 -29.13 -30.94 -10.16
C GLY A 348 -27.71 -31.03 -9.55
N CYS A 349 -27.48 -30.31 -8.46
CA CYS A 349 -26.17 -30.17 -7.83
C CYS A 349 -25.74 -31.43 -7.08
N THR A 350 -24.43 -31.60 -6.97
CA THR A 350 -23.79 -32.28 -5.85
C THR A 350 -23.14 -31.25 -4.91
N SER A 351 -22.86 -31.63 -3.66
CA SER A 351 -22.20 -30.73 -2.69
C SER A 351 -20.88 -30.15 -3.21
N GLU A 352 -20.15 -30.91 -4.04
CA GLU A 352 -18.90 -30.44 -4.64
C GLU A 352 -19.07 -29.42 -5.75
N ASP A 353 -20.23 -29.33 -6.42
CA ASP A 353 -20.51 -28.21 -7.32
C ASP A 353 -20.49 -26.88 -6.55
N ILE A 354 -20.95 -26.89 -5.30
CA ILE A 354 -20.95 -25.72 -4.42
C ILE A 354 -19.58 -25.51 -3.76
N ASN A 355 -18.95 -26.58 -3.25
CA ASN A 355 -17.67 -26.48 -2.53
C ASN A 355 -16.54 -26.00 -3.43
N ASN A 356 -16.36 -26.60 -4.62
CA ASN A 356 -15.24 -26.24 -5.49
C ASN A 356 -15.28 -24.76 -5.91
N LEU A 357 -16.48 -24.26 -6.26
CA LEU A 357 -16.69 -22.86 -6.61
C LEU A 357 -16.48 -21.95 -5.39
N SER A 358 -16.82 -22.40 -4.18
CA SER A 358 -16.58 -21.64 -2.95
C SER A 358 -15.09 -21.48 -2.68
N HIS A 359 -14.32 -22.56 -2.80
CA HIS A 359 -12.87 -22.53 -2.63
C HIS A 359 -12.18 -21.69 -3.72
N ALA A 360 -12.64 -21.82 -4.96
CA ALA A 360 -12.16 -21.02 -6.09
C ALA A 360 -12.37 -19.51 -5.85
N LEU A 361 -13.57 -19.09 -5.43
CA LEU A 361 -13.86 -17.69 -5.10
C LEU A 361 -13.05 -17.21 -3.88
N ALA A 362 -12.94 -18.01 -2.82
CA ALA A 362 -12.15 -17.67 -1.64
C ALA A 362 -10.66 -17.48 -1.98
N LEU A 363 -10.06 -18.38 -2.77
CA LEU A 363 -8.68 -18.25 -3.24
C LEU A 363 -8.51 -17.02 -4.12
N LYS A 364 -9.38 -16.85 -5.10
CA LYS A 364 -9.37 -15.72 -6.03
C LYS A 364 -9.40 -14.38 -5.28
N GLU A 365 -10.35 -14.22 -4.35
CA GLU A 365 -10.51 -12.98 -3.61
C GLU A 365 -9.42 -12.79 -2.56
N GLY A 366 -9.11 -13.80 -1.75
CA GLY A 366 -8.09 -13.70 -0.71
C GLY A 366 -6.70 -13.39 -1.28
N VAL A 367 -6.35 -14.00 -2.41
CA VAL A 367 -5.06 -13.74 -3.08
C VAL A 367 -5.00 -12.32 -3.65
N ASN A 368 -6.00 -11.89 -4.43
CA ASN A 368 -6.01 -10.55 -5.02
C ASN A 368 -6.02 -9.43 -3.98
N ARG A 369 -6.73 -9.62 -2.88
CA ARG A 369 -7.05 -8.54 -1.95
C ARG A 369 -6.07 -8.41 -0.81
N VAL A 370 -5.42 -9.52 -0.46
CA VAL A 370 -4.57 -9.59 0.72
C VAL A 370 -3.16 -9.98 0.32
N MET A 371 -3.00 -11.09 -0.40
CA MET A 371 -1.67 -11.64 -0.68
C MET A 371 -0.88 -10.79 -1.68
N PHE A 372 -1.45 -10.47 -2.85
CA PHE A 372 -0.75 -9.68 -3.86
C PHE A 372 -0.37 -8.28 -3.38
N PRO A 373 -1.24 -7.50 -2.71
CA PRO A 373 -0.83 -6.22 -2.15
C PRO A 373 0.39 -6.35 -1.23
N ALA A 374 0.40 -7.32 -0.32
CA ALA A 374 1.53 -7.55 0.57
C ALA A 374 2.82 -7.94 -0.17
N MET A 375 2.73 -8.78 -1.21
CA MET A 375 3.87 -9.16 -2.04
C MET A 375 4.42 -7.99 -2.87
N ILE A 376 3.55 -7.15 -3.41
CA ILE A 376 3.91 -5.95 -4.17
C ILE A 376 4.60 -4.94 -3.25
N ASP A 377 4.11 -4.78 -2.01
CA ASP A 377 4.74 -3.90 -1.02
C ASP A 377 6.17 -4.35 -0.70
N ILE A 378 6.44 -5.65 -0.62
CA ILE A 378 7.81 -6.19 -0.50
C ILE A 378 8.65 -5.80 -1.71
N CYS A 379 8.15 -6.04 -2.93
CA CYS A 379 8.90 -5.72 -4.15
C CYS A 379 9.23 -4.23 -4.21
N ARG A 380 8.28 -3.35 -3.86
CA ARG A 380 8.47 -1.90 -3.80
C ARG A 380 9.48 -1.50 -2.74
N ALA A 381 9.40 -2.09 -1.54
CA ALA A 381 10.36 -1.83 -0.46
C ALA A 381 11.79 -2.23 -0.87
N LEU A 382 11.97 -3.36 -1.54
CA LEU A 382 13.27 -3.80 -2.04
C LEU A 382 13.79 -2.94 -3.19
N CYS A 383 12.93 -2.49 -4.11
CA CYS A 383 13.32 -1.52 -5.14
C CYS A 383 13.78 -0.21 -4.50
N SER A 384 13.05 0.28 -3.49
CA SER A 384 13.42 1.48 -2.75
C SER A 384 14.76 1.31 -2.03
N LEU A 385 14.99 0.17 -1.37
CA LEU A 385 16.28 -0.13 -0.76
C LEU A 385 17.40 -0.21 -1.80
N ALA A 386 17.13 -0.79 -2.97
CA ALA A 386 18.09 -0.90 -4.06
C ALA A 386 18.51 0.47 -4.60
N THR A 387 17.54 1.32 -4.94
CA THR A 387 17.81 2.63 -5.54
C THR A 387 18.44 3.60 -4.55
N GLN A 388 17.92 3.68 -3.33
CA GLN A 388 18.43 4.59 -2.29
C GLN A 388 19.85 4.22 -1.84
N ASN A 389 20.20 2.94 -1.87
CA ASN A 389 21.50 2.45 -1.41
C ASN A 389 22.42 2.01 -2.57
N SER A 390 22.10 2.43 -3.81
CA SER A 390 22.80 2.04 -5.04
C SER A 390 24.29 2.38 -5.03
N GLY A 391 24.66 3.51 -4.42
CA GLY A 391 26.02 4.02 -4.38
C GLY A 391 26.85 3.60 -3.17
N TYR A 392 26.37 2.74 -2.27
CA TYR A 392 27.15 2.28 -1.11
C TYR A 392 27.97 1.04 -1.46
N PRO A 393 29.31 1.13 -1.62
CA PRO A 393 30.15 -0.02 -1.91
C PRO A 393 30.13 -1.01 -0.74
N MET A 394 30.15 -2.29 -1.05
CA MET A 394 30.10 -3.37 -0.06
C MET A 394 31.06 -4.48 -0.46
N LEU A 395 31.82 -4.99 0.51
CA LEU A 395 32.64 -6.18 0.30
C LEU A 395 31.72 -7.40 0.13
N ALA A 396 31.72 -8.00 -1.06
CA ALA A 396 30.94 -9.21 -1.31
C ALA A 396 31.55 -10.40 -0.56
N ARG A 397 30.72 -11.42 -0.33
CA ARG A 397 31.15 -12.67 0.29
C ARG A 397 30.73 -13.88 -0.52
N THR A 398 31.71 -14.66 -0.95
CA THR A 398 31.49 -15.96 -1.61
C THR A 398 32.06 -17.06 -0.73
N HIS A 399 31.28 -18.09 -0.44
CA HIS A 399 31.65 -19.09 0.58
C HIS A 399 31.96 -18.47 1.97
N GLY A 400 31.33 -17.33 2.27
CA GLY A 400 31.59 -16.54 3.47
C GLY A 400 32.94 -15.80 3.50
N GLN A 401 33.74 -15.87 2.44
CA GLN A 401 35.05 -15.21 2.33
C GLN A 401 34.97 -13.89 1.56
N PRO A 402 35.85 -12.91 1.86
CA PRO A 402 35.98 -11.70 1.06
C PRO A 402 36.10 -11.96 -0.45
N ALA A 403 35.33 -11.22 -1.24
CA ALA A 403 35.27 -11.34 -2.69
C ALA A 403 35.14 -9.97 -3.37
N SER A 404 35.13 -9.95 -4.71
CA SER A 404 35.03 -8.74 -5.52
C SER A 404 33.87 -7.84 -5.07
N PRO A 405 34.10 -6.55 -4.81
CA PRO A 405 33.09 -5.66 -4.25
C PRO A 405 31.83 -5.52 -5.12
N THR A 406 30.71 -5.25 -4.45
CA THR A 406 29.40 -4.95 -5.00
C THR A 406 28.90 -3.61 -4.40
N THR A 407 27.61 -3.29 -4.56
CA THR A 407 26.97 -2.25 -3.73
C THR A 407 25.82 -2.84 -2.93
N VAL A 408 25.50 -2.23 -1.78
CA VAL A 408 24.34 -2.62 -0.97
C VAL A 408 23.08 -2.63 -1.84
N GLY A 409 22.85 -1.56 -2.60
CA GLY A 409 21.68 -1.46 -3.46
C GLY A 409 21.61 -2.55 -4.53
N LYS A 410 22.75 -2.97 -5.09
CA LYS A 410 22.78 -4.04 -6.09
C LYS A 410 22.37 -5.39 -5.51
N GLU A 411 22.74 -5.69 -4.27
CA GLU A 411 22.30 -6.93 -3.63
C GLU A 411 20.79 -6.91 -3.33
N MET A 412 20.23 -5.76 -2.94
CA MET A 412 18.77 -5.62 -2.78
C MET A 412 18.03 -5.77 -4.12
N ALA A 413 18.63 -5.26 -5.20
CA ALA A 413 18.07 -5.36 -6.56
C ALA A 413 17.94 -6.81 -7.03
N ASN A 414 18.88 -7.69 -6.67
CA ASN A 414 18.82 -9.12 -6.98
C ASN A 414 17.53 -9.77 -6.45
N PHE A 415 17.16 -9.47 -5.21
CA PHE A 415 15.95 -9.99 -4.59
C PHE A 415 14.68 -9.39 -5.21
N ALA A 416 14.67 -8.07 -5.45
CA ALA A 416 13.56 -7.41 -6.11
C ALA A 416 13.24 -8.03 -7.48
N ALA A 417 14.28 -8.27 -8.30
CA ALA A 417 14.14 -8.91 -9.60
C ALA A 417 13.58 -10.33 -9.51
N ARG A 418 14.13 -11.18 -8.62
CA ARG A 418 13.68 -12.58 -8.42
C ARG A 418 12.23 -12.66 -7.96
N LEU A 419 11.84 -11.84 -6.98
CA LEU A 419 10.46 -11.83 -6.46
C LEU A 419 9.47 -11.34 -7.50
N SER A 420 9.85 -10.31 -8.28
CA SER A 420 9.00 -9.80 -9.36
C SER A 420 8.79 -10.81 -10.48
N ASP A 421 9.82 -11.56 -10.86
CA ASP A 421 9.74 -12.60 -11.89
C ASP A 421 8.79 -13.75 -11.48
N ILE A 422 8.90 -14.21 -10.23
CA ILE A 422 7.94 -15.17 -9.65
C ILE A 422 6.54 -14.57 -9.64
N GLY A 423 6.41 -13.31 -9.25
CA GLY A 423 5.16 -12.57 -9.29
C GLY A 423 4.48 -12.63 -10.67
N LYS A 424 5.22 -12.40 -11.76
CA LYS A 424 4.68 -12.45 -13.14
C LYS A 424 4.06 -13.82 -13.44
N SER A 425 4.66 -14.89 -12.92
CA SER A 425 4.19 -16.27 -13.12
C SER A 425 2.80 -16.54 -12.51
N PHE A 426 2.35 -15.75 -11.53
CA PHE A 426 0.99 -15.88 -10.98
C PHE A 426 -0.10 -15.55 -12.01
N SER A 427 0.19 -14.67 -12.98
CA SER A 427 -0.77 -14.31 -14.04
C SER A 427 -1.15 -15.49 -14.96
N GLU A 428 -0.34 -16.56 -14.96
CA GLU A 428 -0.59 -17.77 -15.72
C GLU A 428 -1.47 -18.79 -14.99
N VAL A 429 -1.83 -18.52 -13.73
CA VAL A 429 -2.68 -19.41 -12.94
C VAL A 429 -4.14 -19.09 -13.22
N LYS A 430 -4.85 -20.05 -13.81
CA LYS A 430 -6.29 -19.99 -14.01
C LYS A 430 -6.99 -20.62 -12.82
N ILE A 431 -7.78 -19.83 -12.08
CA ILE A 431 -8.64 -20.40 -11.03
C ILE A 431 -9.82 -21.10 -11.70
N LEU A 432 -9.86 -22.42 -11.55
CA LEU A 432 -10.83 -23.28 -12.19
C LEU A 432 -12.05 -23.51 -11.29
N GLY A 433 -13.19 -23.71 -11.94
CA GLY A 433 -14.43 -24.16 -11.31
C GLY A 433 -15.14 -25.17 -12.18
N LYS A 434 -15.87 -26.09 -11.54
CA LYS A 434 -16.71 -27.08 -12.22
C LYS A 434 -18.15 -27.00 -11.72
N PHE A 435 -19.07 -27.46 -12.55
CA PHE A 435 -20.48 -27.59 -12.20
C PHE A 435 -21.10 -28.69 -13.07
N ALA A 436 -21.13 -29.93 -12.58
CA ALA A 436 -21.42 -31.10 -13.42
C ALA A 436 -22.08 -32.28 -12.68
N GLY A 437 -22.63 -32.03 -11.49
CA GLY A 437 -23.36 -33.02 -10.71
C GLY A 437 -22.47 -34.10 -10.10
N ALA A 438 -23.10 -35.21 -9.72
CA ALA A 438 -22.54 -36.21 -8.82
C ALA A 438 -21.22 -36.86 -9.26
N VAL A 439 -20.97 -37.03 -10.56
CA VAL A 439 -19.76 -37.69 -11.08
C VAL A 439 -19.20 -37.01 -12.33
N GLY A 440 -19.62 -35.77 -12.60
CA GLY A 440 -19.11 -34.98 -13.73
C GLY A 440 -19.84 -35.18 -15.05
N ASN A 441 -21.02 -35.82 -15.07
CA ASN A 441 -21.73 -36.18 -16.31
C ASN A 441 -23.17 -35.66 -16.40
N TYR A 442 -23.59 -34.73 -15.54
CA TYR A 442 -24.92 -34.11 -15.60
C TYR A 442 -26.10 -35.10 -15.51
N ASN A 443 -25.90 -36.26 -14.85
CA ASN A 443 -26.85 -37.37 -14.89
C ASN A 443 -28.24 -36.99 -14.39
N ALA A 444 -28.32 -36.26 -13.27
CA ALA A 444 -29.59 -35.84 -12.69
C ALA A 444 -30.25 -34.77 -13.57
N ASP A 445 -29.46 -33.84 -14.07
CA ASP A 445 -29.91 -32.71 -14.89
C ASP A 445 -30.54 -33.19 -16.21
N VAL A 446 -29.86 -34.08 -16.94
CA VAL A 446 -30.32 -34.63 -18.22
C VAL A 446 -31.57 -35.50 -18.07
N VAL A 447 -31.76 -36.17 -16.93
CA VAL A 447 -32.98 -36.93 -16.66
C VAL A 447 -34.18 -36.01 -16.44
N ALA A 448 -33.98 -34.89 -15.75
CA ALA A 448 -35.05 -33.95 -15.44
C ALA A 448 -35.40 -33.04 -16.62
N TYR A 449 -34.39 -32.54 -17.35
CA TYR A 449 -34.54 -31.67 -18.51
C TYR A 449 -33.59 -32.12 -19.63
N PRO A 450 -33.97 -33.12 -20.44
CA PRO A 450 -33.13 -33.67 -21.51
C PRO A 450 -32.87 -32.71 -22.68
N GLU A 451 -33.71 -31.69 -22.84
CA GLU A 451 -33.63 -30.67 -23.89
C GLU A 451 -32.64 -29.54 -23.59
N VAL A 452 -32.19 -29.40 -22.34
CA VAL A 452 -31.26 -28.33 -21.91
C VAL A 452 -29.82 -28.74 -22.19
N ASP A 453 -29.05 -27.82 -22.81
CA ASP A 453 -27.60 -27.96 -22.99
C ASP A 453 -26.86 -27.66 -21.67
N TRP A 454 -26.87 -28.64 -20.76
CA TRP A 454 -26.28 -28.53 -19.43
C TRP A 454 -24.79 -28.19 -19.41
N PRO A 455 -23.92 -28.76 -20.27
CA PRO A 455 -22.52 -28.34 -20.37
C PRO A 455 -22.38 -26.84 -20.66
N LYS A 456 -23.17 -26.29 -21.58
CA LYS A 456 -23.15 -24.85 -21.89
C LYS A 456 -23.68 -24.00 -20.73
N VAL A 457 -24.77 -24.42 -20.09
CA VAL A 457 -25.33 -23.74 -18.91
C VAL A 457 -24.30 -23.68 -17.77
N ALA A 458 -23.60 -24.80 -17.53
CA ALA A 458 -22.54 -24.89 -16.53
C ALA A 458 -21.34 -23.99 -16.86
N GLU A 459 -20.89 -23.96 -18.12
CA GLU A 459 -19.82 -23.06 -18.55
C GLU A 459 -20.19 -21.60 -18.32
N GLU A 460 -21.39 -21.19 -18.77
CA GLU A 460 -21.89 -19.83 -18.57
C GLU A 460 -22.00 -19.48 -17.08
N PHE A 461 -22.49 -20.42 -16.26
CA PHE A 461 -22.63 -20.22 -14.82
C PHE A 461 -21.27 -20.01 -14.15
N VAL A 462 -20.30 -20.90 -14.36
CA VAL A 462 -18.96 -20.77 -13.77
C VAL A 462 -18.26 -19.50 -14.25
N ARG A 463 -18.37 -19.15 -15.54
CA ARG A 463 -17.80 -17.90 -16.07
C ARG A 463 -18.47 -16.66 -15.50
N SER A 464 -19.78 -16.70 -15.20
CA SER A 464 -20.49 -15.58 -14.57
C SER A 464 -19.98 -15.24 -13.17
N LEU A 465 -19.36 -16.21 -12.48
CA LEU A 465 -18.67 -16.03 -11.20
C LEU A 465 -17.25 -15.46 -11.36
N GLY A 466 -16.81 -15.20 -12.60
CA GLY A 466 -15.46 -14.76 -12.91
C GLY A 466 -14.40 -15.88 -12.82
N LEU A 467 -14.82 -17.14 -12.88
CA LEU A 467 -13.93 -18.31 -12.84
C LEU A 467 -13.71 -18.88 -14.25
N GLN A 468 -12.67 -19.69 -14.41
CA GLN A 468 -12.45 -20.45 -15.65
C GLN A 468 -13.14 -21.82 -15.53
N PHE A 469 -13.89 -22.21 -16.55
CA PHE A 469 -14.64 -23.47 -16.53
C PHE A 469 -13.73 -24.68 -16.78
N ASN A 470 -13.88 -25.72 -15.95
CA ASN A 470 -13.25 -27.02 -16.14
C ASN A 470 -14.29 -28.05 -16.62
N PRO A 471 -14.28 -28.44 -17.91
CA PRO A 471 -15.29 -29.34 -18.48
C PRO A 471 -15.08 -30.83 -18.17
N TYR A 472 -13.89 -31.24 -17.72
CA TYR A 472 -13.57 -32.66 -17.49
C TYR A 472 -13.19 -32.88 -16.03
N VAL A 473 -14.17 -33.38 -15.27
CA VAL A 473 -14.05 -33.56 -13.83
C VAL A 473 -14.74 -34.85 -13.39
N THR A 474 -14.44 -35.29 -12.16
CA THR A 474 -15.18 -36.35 -11.50
C THR A 474 -16.27 -35.71 -10.62
N GLN A 475 -16.49 -36.20 -9.39
CA GLN A 475 -17.29 -35.43 -8.44
C GLN A 475 -16.59 -34.14 -7.99
N ILE A 476 -15.26 -34.07 -8.02
CA ILE A 476 -14.46 -32.94 -7.55
C ILE A 476 -13.80 -32.20 -8.71
N GLU A 477 -13.47 -30.93 -8.51
CA GLU A 477 -12.42 -30.28 -9.30
C GLU A 477 -11.08 -30.92 -8.91
N PRO A 478 -10.17 -31.25 -9.85
CA PRO A 478 -8.96 -32.03 -9.57
C PRO A 478 -7.89 -31.31 -8.73
N HIS A 479 -8.09 -30.04 -8.37
CA HIS A 479 -7.21 -29.23 -7.53
C HIS A 479 -5.82 -28.92 -8.12
N ASP A 480 -5.59 -29.22 -9.40
CA ASP A 480 -4.31 -28.98 -10.08
C ASP A 480 -3.92 -27.49 -10.08
N TYR A 481 -4.90 -26.61 -10.26
CA TYR A 481 -4.64 -25.17 -10.23
C TYR A 481 -4.25 -24.69 -8.83
N ILE A 482 -4.78 -25.31 -7.77
CA ILE A 482 -4.43 -25.01 -6.37
C ILE A 482 -2.97 -25.41 -6.13
N SER A 483 -2.57 -26.60 -6.61
CA SER A 483 -1.17 -27.05 -6.53
C SER A 483 -0.23 -26.09 -7.26
N LYS A 484 -0.57 -25.67 -8.49
CA LYS A 484 0.20 -24.67 -9.25
C LYS A 484 0.33 -23.36 -8.47
N LEU A 485 -0.79 -22.84 -7.94
CA LEU A 485 -0.83 -21.59 -7.17
C LEU A 485 0.06 -21.65 -5.93
N PHE A 486 -0.05 -22.72 -5.14
CA PHE A 486 0.67 -22.85 -3.87
C PHE A 486 2.16 -23.10 -4.07
N ASN A 487 2.55 -23.78 -5.14
CA ASN A 487 3.96 -23.93 -5.50
C ASN A 487 4.61 -22.58 -5.88
N LEU A 488 3.86 -21.63 -6.46
CA LEU A 488 4.37 -20.28 -6.70
C LEU A 488 4.55 -19.49 -5.40
N PHE A 489 3.62 -19.60 -4.46
CA PHE A 489 3.79 -19.03 -3.12
C PHE A 489 5.02 -19.60 -2.40
N THR A 490 5.25 -20.92 -2.48
CA THR A 490 6.45 -21.54 -1.91
C THR A 490 7.74 -21.01 -2.55
N GLN A 491 7.76 -20.79 -3.87
CA GLN A 491 8.91 -20.19 -4.55
C GLN A 491 9.16 -18.75 -4.10
N PHE A 492 8.12 -17.92 -4.01
CA PHE A 492 8.22 -16.56 -3.50
C PHE A 492 8.77 -16.55 -2.07
N ASN A 493 8.24 -17.42 -1.21
CA ASN A 493 8.67 -17.58 0.18
C ASN A 493 10.15 -17.99 0.28
N ASN A 494 10.63 -18.88 -0.59
CA ASN A 494 12.05 -19.29 -0.57
C ASN A 494 12.99 -18.12 -0.87
N VAL A 495 12.64 -17.25 -1.82
CA VAL A 495 13.43 -16.05 -2.13
C VAL A 495 13.38 -15.06 -0.96
N LEU A 496 12.24 -14.94 -0.28
CA LEU A 496 12.14 -14.07 0.90
C LEU A 496 12.90 -14.63 2.12
N THR A 497 12.91 -15.95 2.32
CA THR A 497 13.75 -16.61 3.34
C THR A 497 15.23 -16.34 3.10
N ASP A 498 15.66 -16.41 1.84
CA ASP A 498 17.04 -16.09 1.43
C ASP A 498 17.37 -14.61 1.77
N PHE A 499 16.45 -13.69 1.46
CA PHE A 499 16.58 -12.28 1.84
C PHE A 499 16.65 -12.06 3.35
N ASP A 500 15.75 -12.68 4.13
CA ASP A 500 15.71 -12.53 5.58
C ASP A 500 17.03 -13.00 6.22
N ARG A 501 17.64 -14.07 5.68
CA ARG A 501 18.93 -14.61 6.15
C ARG A 501 20.10 -13.72 5.77
N ASP A 502 20.13 -13.19 4.55
CA ASP A 502 21.16 -12.24 4.14
C ASP A 502 21.08 -10.95 4.97
N MET A 503 19.88 -10.43 5.21
CA MET A 503 19.68 -9.28 6.09
C MET A 503 20.13 -9.56 7.53
N TRP A 504 19.85 -10.76 8.06
CA TRP A 504 20.36 -11.18 9.36
C TRP A 504 21.90 -11.18 9.38
N SER A 505 22.55 -11.70 8.34
CA SER A 505 24.01 -11.71 8.22
C SER A 505 24.58 -10.30 8.09
N TYR A 506 23.99 -9.42 7.28
CA TYR A 506 24.45 -8.03 7.16
C TYR A 506 24.30 -7.25 8.47
N ILE A 507 23.23 -7.48 9.23
CA ILE A 507 23.06 -6.90 10.57
C ILE A 507 24.13 -7.46 11.53
N SER A 508 24.41 -8.77 11.48
CA SER A 508 25.47 -9.39 12.28
C SER A 508 26.87 -8.86 11.96
N LEU A 509 27.14 -8.50 10.70
CA LEU A 509 28.40 -7.87 10.27
C LEU A 509 28.47 -6.37 10.61
N GLY A 510 27.36 -5.80 11.09
CA GLY A 510 27.24 -4.38 11.40
C GLY A 510 27.09 -3.49 10.17
N TYR A 511 26.78 -4.06 9.00
CA TYR A 511 26.52 -3.31 7.75
C TYR A 511 25.21 -2.54 7.81
N PHE A 512 24.25 -3.03 8.60
CA PHE A 512 23.05 -2.29 8.95
C PHE A 512 22.98 -2.07 10.46
N LYS A 513 22.65 -0.83 10.85
CA LYS A 513 22.19 -0.50 12.20
C LYS A 513 20.68 -0.64 12.26
N GLN A 514 20.16 -0.99 13.43
CA GLN A 514 18.73 -1.02 13.69
C GLN A 514 18.31 0.24 14.45
N ILE A 515 17.24 0.91 13.99
CA ILE A 515 16.69 2.11 14.61
C ILE A 515 15.88 1.67 15.84
N PRO A 516 16.32 1.99 17.07
CA PRO A 516 15.60 1.61 18.28
C PRO A 516 14.31 2.43 18.43
N LYS A 517 13.23 1.81 18.90
CA LYS A 517 12.05 2.55 19.39
C LYS A 517 12.15 2.74 20.90
N ALA A 518 11.84 3.94 21.36
CA ALA A 518 11.81 4.24 22.80
C ALA A 518 10.82 3.31 23.52
N GLY A 519 11.31 2.61 24.55
CA GLY A 519 10.53 1.66 25.35
C GLY A 519 10.56 0.20 24.88
N GLU A 520 11.16 -0.13 23.73
CA GLU A 520 11.36 -1.52 23.34
C GLU A 520 12.54 -2.15 24.11
N VAL A 521 12.33 -3.36 24.65
CA VAL A 521 13.36 -4.14 25.33
C VAL A 521 13.93 -5.17 24.37
N GLY A 522 15.18 -4.98 23.94
CA GLY A 522 15.83 -5.88 22.99
C GLY A 522 16.36 -7.19 23.61
N SER A 523 16.65 -7.21 24.91
CA SER A 523 17.00 -8.42 25.67
C SER A 523 16.62 -8.26 27.14
N SER A 524 16.18 -9.35 27.76
CA SER A 524 15.85 -9.38 29.20
C SER A 524 17.06 -9.17 30.12
N THR A 525 18.28 -9.37 29.62
CA THR A 525 19.51 -9.33 30.44
C THR A 525 20.60 -8.42 29.86
N MET A 526 20.57 -8.08 28.57
CA MET A 526 21.57 -7.26 27.90
C MET A 526 20.95 -5.95 27.38
N PRO A 527 21.01 -4.84 28.15
CA PRO A 527 20.30 -3.59 27.82
C PRO A 527 20.73 -2.92 26.50
N HIS A 528 21.91 -3.25 25.97
CA HIS A 528 22.45 -2.69 24.74
C HIS A 528 22.10 -3.50 23.48
N LYS A 529 21.47 -4.69 23.62
CA LYS A 529 21.27 -5.62 22.51
C LYS A 529 20.06 -5.21 21.67
N ILE A 530 20.26 -5.03 20.36
CA ILE A 530 19.19 -4.81 19.38
C ILE A 530 19.23 -5.98 18.39
N ASN A 531 18.14 -6.75 18.30
CA ASN A 531 18.07 -8.02 17.57
C ASN A 531 17.21 -7.89 16.31
N PRO A 532 17.57 -8.53 15.18
CA PRO A 532 16.80 -8.54 13.93
C PRO A 532 15.54 -9.41 14.01
N ILE A 533 14.74 -9.27 15.07
CA ILE A 533 13.62 -10.18 15.40
C ILE A 533 12.51 -10.20 14.35
N ASP A 534 12.36 -9.12 13.58
CA ASP A 534 11.36 -9.06 12.51
C ASP A 534 11.75 -9.98 11.34
N PHE A 535 13.04 -10.03 10.95
CA PHE A 535 13.54 -10.95 9.93
C PHE A 535 13.54 -12.41 10.44
N GLU A 536 13.92 -12.63 11.70
CA GLU A 536 13.87 -13.97 12.32
C GLU A 536 12.43 -14.50 12.43
N ASN A 537 11.47 -13.62 12.76
CA ASN A 537 10.05 -13.96 12.77
C ASN A 537 9.52 -14.30 11.37
N SER A 538 10.00 -13.58 10.34
CA SER A 538 9.68 -13.89 8.96
C SER A 538 10.19 -15.26 8.53
N ASP A 539 11.50 -15.53 8.64
CA ASP A 539 12.13 -16.82 8.25
C ASP A 539 11.39 -18.00 8.90
N GLY A 540 11.14 -17.93 10.22
CA GLY A 540 10.42 -18.97 10.94
C GLY A 540 9.00 -19.22 10.42
N ASN A 541 8.26 -18.16 10.06
CA ASN A 541 6.91 -18.29 9.51
C ASN A 541 6.91 -18.76 8.04
N LEU A 542 7.90 -18.38 7.23
CA LEU A 542 8.04 -18.88 5.86
C LEU A 542 8.28 -20.40 5.83
N CYS A 543 9.03 -20.93 6.81
CA CYS A 543 9.19 -22.37 6.99
C CYS A 543 7.84 -23.08 7.27
N GLN A 544 7.03 -22.53 8.19
CA GLN A 544 5.70 -23.07 8.50
C GLN A 544 4.76 -22.98 7.28
N ALA A 545 4.76 -21.82 6.61
CA ALA A 545 3.99 -21.60 5.40
C ALA A 545 4.32 -22.65 4.32
N ASN A 546 5.60 -22.83 4.00
CA ASN A 546 6.03 -23.74 2.94
C ASN A 546 5.74 -25.20 3.27
N SER A 547 5.86 -25.60 4.53
CA SER A 547 5.52 -26.95 4.99
C SER A 547 4.04 -27.27 4.74
N ILE A 548 3.14 -26.33 5.07
CA ILE A 548 1.71 -26.48 4.87
C ILE A 548 1.35 -26.42 3.38
N LEU A 549 1.79 -25.40 2.67
CA LEU A 549 1.47 -25.19 1.26
C LEU A 549 1.94 -26.36 0.39
N SER A 550 3.18 -26.83 0.59
CA SER A 550 3.71 -27.99 -0.15
C SER A 550 2.93 -29.27 0.16
N GLY A 551 2.57 -29.51 1.42
CA GLY A 551 1.76 -30.65 1.82
C GLY A 551 0.39 -30.66 1.14
N ILE A 552 -0.27 -29.49 1.08
CA ILE A 552 -1.55 -29.32 0.38
C ILE A 552 -1.38 -29.55 -1.13
N SER A 553 -0.37 -28.93 -1.76
CA SER A 553 -0.07 -29.07 -3.20
C SER A 553 0.14 -30.51 -3.64
N MET A 554 0.79 -31.33 -2.79
CA MET A 554 1.06 -32.74 -3.07
C MET A 554 -0.16 -33.63 -2.83
N LYS A 555 -0.99 -33.30 -1.83
CA LYS A 555 -2.10 -34.16 -1.41
C LYS A 555 -3.38 -33.95 -2.21
N LEU A 556 -3.72 -32.70 -2.55
CA LEU A 556 -5.05 -32.39 -3.10
C LEU A 556 -5.33 -33.06 -4.45
N PRO A 557 -4.41 -33.09 -5.43
CA PRO A 557 -4.68 -33.68 -6.74
C PRO A 557 -4.85 -35.21 -6.76
N ILE A 558 -4.63 -35.87 -5.62
CA ILE A 558 -4.72 -37.33 -5.50
C ILE A 558 -6.00 -37.69 -4.73
N SER A 559 -6.96 -38.27 -5.46
CA SER A 559 -8.24 -38.73 -4.92
C SER A 559 -8.59 -40.11 -5.51
N ARG A 560 -9.03 -41.06 -4.68
CA ARG A 560 -9.33 -42.42 -5.14
C ARG A 560 -10.53 -42.46 -6.07
N MET A 561 -10.38 -43.08 -7.25
CA MET A 561 -11.45 -43.26 -8.25
C MET A 561 -12.12 -41.91 -8.60
N GLN A 562 -13.45 -41.82 -8.56
CA GLN A 562 -14.18 -40.58 -8.83
C GLN A 562 -14.05 -39.55 -7.70
N ARG A 563 -13.65 -39.97 -6.49
CA ARG A 563 -13.16 -39.15 -5.37
C ARG A 563 -13.16 -39.97 -4.06
N ASP A 564 -12.34 -39.57 -3.11
CA ASP A 564 -12.57 -39.76 -1.68
C ASP A 564 -12.72 -38.40 -0.97
N LEU A 565 -13.14 -38.39 0.30
CA LEU A 565 -13.48 -37.15 1.04
C LEU A 565 -12.29 -36.58 1.85
N THR A 566 -11.07 -37.05 1.63
CA THR A 566 -9.91 -36.61 2.41
C THR A 566 -9.48 -35.17 2.08
N ASP A 567 -9.84 -34.66 0.91
CA ASP A 567 -9.62 -33.29 0.47
C ASP A 567 -10.47 -32.27 1.24
N SER A 568 -11.72 -32.60 1.58
CA SER A 568 -12.65 -31.70 2.28
C SER A 568 -12.07 -31.08 3.56
N THR A 569 -11.43 -31.88 4.43
CA THR A 569 -10.80 -31.35 5.64
C THR A 569 -9.51 -30.58 5.34
N VAL A 570 -8.78 -30.95 4.28
CA VAL A 570 -7.54 -30.29 3.87
C VAL A 570 -7.82 -28.92 3.25
N LEU A 571 -8.90 -28.77 2.49
CA LEU A 571 -9.33 -27.49 1.91
C LEU A 571 -9.77 -26.46 2.96
N ARG A 572 -10.11 -26.88 4.19
CA ARG A 572 -10.32 -25.95 5.32
C ARG A 572 -9.02 -25.30 5.83
N ASN A 573 -7.87 -25.75 5.34
CA ASN A 573 -6.55 -25.25 5.72
C ASN A 573 -5.89 -24.38 4.64
N LEU A 574 -6.60 -24.02 3.56
CA LEU A 574 -6.07 -23.14 2.49
C LEU A 574 -5.53 -21.81 3.06
N GLY A 575 -6.21 -21.25 4.07
CA GLY A 575 -5.81 -20.00 4.72
C GLY A 575 -4.60 -20.13 5.66
N MET A 576 -4.23 -21.34 6.12
CA MET A 576 -3.18 -21.51 7.13
C MET A 576 -1.79 -21.21 6.56
N GLY A 577 -1.46 -21.82 5.42
CA GLY A 577 -0.17 -21.58 4.75
C GLY A 577 -0.03 -20.14 4.23
N LEU A 578 -1.13 -19.58 3.72
CA LEU A 578 -1.21 -18.18 3.30
C LEU A 578 -1.10 -17.22 4.49
N GLY A 579 -1.69 -17.55 5.64
CA GLY A 579 -1.63 -16.75 6.87
C GLY A 579 -0.22 -16.63 7.43
N HIS A 580 0.52 -17.75 7.49
CA HIS A 580 1.95 -17.72 7.85
C HIS A 580 2.77 -16.91 6.84
N SER A 581 2.48 -17.03 5.54
CA SER A 581 3.15 -16.23 4.50
C SER A 581 2.88 -14.73 4.72
N LEU A 582 1.62 -14.33 4.91
CA LEU A 582 1.24 -12.94 5.14
C LEU A 582 1.88 -12.34 6.40
N LEU A 583 1.94 -13.13 7.48
CA LEU A 583 2.60 -12.71 8.72
C LEU A 583 4.09 -12.45 8.48
N ALA A 584 4.76 -13.35 7.76
CA ALA A 584 6.16 -13.19 7.37
C ALA A 584 6.36 -11.93 6.52
N TYR A 585 5.53 -11.73 5.51
CA TYR A 585 5.60 -10.57 4.63
C TYR A 585 5.52 -9.25 5.40
N LYS A 586 4.55 -9.16 6.33
CA LYS A 586 4.41 -8.00 7.22
C LYS A 586 5.59 -7.86 8.19
N ALA A 587 6.22 -8.95 8.60
CA ALA A 587 7.41 -8.92 9.45
C ALA A 587 8.64 -8.41 8.68
N THR A 588 8.90 -8.92 7.47
CA THR A 588 10.00 -8.42 6.63
C THR A 588 9.87 -6.93 6.36
N ILE A 589 8.66 -6.42 6.01
CA ILE A 589 8.44 -4.98 5.82
C ILE A 589 8.76 -4.16 7.08
N ARG A 590 8.37 -4.65 8.27
CA ARG A 590 8.75 -3.99 9.53
C ARG A 590 10.27 -4.03 9.74
N GLY A 591 10.92 -5.14 9.45
CA GLY A 591 12.38 -5.27 9.51
C GLY A 591 13.07 -4.26 8.61
N ILE A 592 12.64 -4.16 7.35
CA ILE A 592 13.13 -3.18 6.37
C ILE A 592 12.97 -1.74 6.90
N SER A 593 11.83 -1.40 7.50
CA SER A 593 11.59 -0.05 8.04
C SER A 593 12.49 0.34 9.23
N LYS A 594 13.21 -0.63 9.81
CA LYS A 594 14.05 -0.44 11.00
C LYS A 594 15.54 -0.49 10.70
N VAL A 595 15.96 -0.77 9.47
CA VAL A 595 17.39 -0.86 9.13
C VAL A 595 17.90 0.43 8.49
N GLN A 596 19.14 0.78 8.81
CA GLN A 596 19.87 1.89 8.21
C GLN A 596 21.29 1.44 7.86
N VAL A 597 21.77 1.78 6.66
CA VAL A 597 23.13 1.44 6.23
C VAL A 597 24.17 2.07 7.15
N ASN A 598 25.18 1.29 7.51
CA ASN A 598 26.33 1.72 8.30
C ASN A 598 27.54 1.93 7.38
N GLU A 599 27.57 3.07 6.71
CA GLU A 599 28.61 3.42 5.72
C GLU A 599 30.03 3.28 6.29
N SER A 600 30.25 3.70 7.54
CA SER A 600 31.59 3.61 8.14
C SER A 600 32.07 2.17 8.25
N ARG A 601 31.19 1.23 8.64
CA ARG A 601 31.56 -0.18 8.77
C ARG A 601 31.79 -0.84 7.41
N LEU A 602 31.00 -0.48 6.40
CA LEU A 602 31.22 -0.93 5.02
C LEU A 602 32.58 -0.47 4.48
N ALA A 603 32.90 0.81 4.69
CA ALA A 603 34.17 1.41 4.27
C ALA A 603 35.37 0.78 4.99
N GLU A 604 35.26 0.57 6.31
CA GLU A 604 36.31 -0.11 7.08
C GLU A 604 36.60 -1.52 6.57
N ASP A 605 35.56 -2.29 6.22
CA ASP A 605 35.73 -3.66 5.75
C ASP A 605 36.39 -3.70 4.37
N LEU A 606 36.05 -2.77 3.47
CA LEU A 606 36.70 -2.62 2.17
C LEU A 606 38.15 -2.15 2.29
N GLU A 607 38.44 -1.21 3.19
CA GLU A 607 39.80 -0.68 3.39
C GLU A 607 40.77 -1.76 3.92
N GLN A 608 40.24 -2.78 4.60
CA GLN A 608 41.03 -3.88 5.15
C GLN A 608 41.25 -5.04 4.17
N THR A 609 40.66 -5.00 2.97
CA THR A 609 40.69 -6.13 2.03
C THR A 609 41.17 -5.71 0.64
N TRP A 610 42.45 -5.37 0.52
CA TRP A 610 43.06 -4.96 -0.76
C TRP A 610 43.31 -6.12 -1.73
N GLU A 611 43.32 -7.36 -1.25
CA GLU A 611 43.50 -8.56 -2.06
C GLU A 611 42.41 -8.74 -3.13
N VAL A 612 41.23 -8.14 -2.98
CA VAL A 612 40.16 -8.19 -3.99
C VAL A 612 40.55 -7.50 -5.30
N LEU A 613 41.53 -6.60 -5.27
CA LEU A 613 42.08 -5.96 -6.47
C LEU A 613 42.98 -6.89 -7.29
N ALA A 614 43.31 -8.09 -6.80
CA ALA A 614 44.04 -9.07 -7.57
C ALA A 614 43.29 -9.45 -8.86
N GLU A 615 41.96 -9.58 -8.82
CA GLU A 615 41.14 -9.93 -9.98
C GLU A 615 41.23 -8.90 -11.14
N PRO A 616 40.98 -7.60 -10.95
CA PRO A 616 41.06 -6.62 -12.02
C PRO A 616 42.49 -6.48 -12.55
N ILE A 617 43.50 -6.58 -11.69
CA ILE A 617 44.91 -6.49 -12.11
C ILE A 617 45.29 -7.68 -12.98
N GLN A 618 44.97 -8.93 -12.60
CA GLN A 618 45.26 -10.07 -13.49
C GLN A 618 44.51 -9.95 -14.82
N THR A 619 43.31 -9.38 -14.81
CA THR A 619 42.49 -9.24 -16.00
C THR A 619 43.11 -8.24 -16.98
N VAL A 620 43.65 -7.12 -16.46
CA VAL A 620 44.41 -6.17 -17.27
C VAL A 620 45.73 -6.78 -17.76
N MET A 621 46.44 -7.53 -16.92
CA MET A 621 47.65 -8.26 -17.33
C MET A 621 47.36 -9.22 -18.49
N ARG A 622 46.24 -9.96 -18.43
CA ARG A 622 45.78 -10.82 -19.53
C ARG A 622 45.53 -10.03 -20.81
N ARG A 623 44.86 -8.87 -20.72
CA ARG A 623 44.60 -7.99 -21.87
C ARG A 623 45.88 -7.54 -22.58
N TYR A 624 46.97 -7.32 -21.85
CA TYR A 624 48.26 -6.88 -22.40
C TYR A 624 49.25 -8.03 -22.63
N GLY A 625 48.83 -9.29 -22.51
CA GLY A 625 49.67 -10.44 -22.83
C GLY A 625 50.80 -10.72 -21.84
N ILE A 626 50.70 -10.23 -20.60
CA ILE A 626 51.69 -10.57 -19.56
C ILE A 626 51.54 -12.07 -19.22
N PRO A 627 52.64 -12.85 -19.25
CA PRO A 627 52.60 -14.29 -18.98
C PRO A 627 52.28 -14.57 -17.51
N GLU A 628 51.60 -15.69 -17.25
CA GLU A 628 51.31 -16.23 -15.91
C GLU A 628 50.72 -15.18 -14.92
N PRO A 629 49.69 -14.41 -15.32
CA PRO A 629 49.23 -13.27 -14.54
C PRO A 629 48.54 -13.70 -13.23
N TYR A 630 47.88 -14.85 -13.24
CA TYR A 630 47.24 -15.41 -12.05
C TYR A 630 48.29 -15.89 -11.04
N GLU A 631 49.32 -16.59 -11.51
CA GLU A 631 50.41 -17.14 -10.70
C GLU A 631 51.20 -16.02 -10.03
N LYS A 632 51.54 -14.95 -10.77
CA LYS A 632 52.21 -13.75 -10.25
C LYS A 632 51.42 -13.08 -9.11
N LEU A 633 50.09 -13.00 -9.23
CA LEU A 633 49.22 -12.43 -8.19
C LEU A 633 48.96 -13.39 -7.04
N LYS A 634 48.95 -14.69 -7.31
CA LYS A 634 48.86 -15.73 -6.29
C LYS A 634 50.12 -15.73 -5.41
N GLU A 635 51.30 -15.51 -5.97
CA GLU A 635 52.53 -15.34 -5.20
C GLU A 635 52.49 -14.09 -4.29
N LEU A 636 51.90 -12.99 -4.76
CA LEU A 636 51.71 -11.77 -3.96
C LEU A 636 50.70 -11.96 -2.81
N THR A 637 49.63 -12.70 -3.05
CA THR A 637 48.48 -12.83 -2.13
C THR A 637 48.58 -14.02 -1.17
N ARG A 638 49.45 -15.01 -1.44
CA ARG A 638 49.51 -16.26 -0.66
C ARG A 638 50.40 -16.13 0.56
N GLY A 639 49.78 -16.08 1.74
CA GLY A 639 50.47 -16.12 3.04
C GLY A 639 51.03 -14.78 3.51
N GLN A 640 50.71 -13.68 2.82
CA GLN A 640 51.05 -12.32 3.20
C GLN A 640 49.79 -11.45 3.23
N ALA A 641 49.73 -10.50 4.16
CA ALA A 641 48.66 -9.50 4.17
C ALA A 641 48.87 -8.54 2.99
N VAL A 642 47.89 -8.47 2.10
CA VAL A 642 47.94 -7.56 0.96
C VAL A 642 47.51 -6.17 1.43
N THR A 643 48.44 -5.22 1.37
CA THR A 643 48.21 -3.81 1.72
C THR A 643 48.14 -2.95 0.47
N LYS A 644 47.58 -1.74 0.61
CA LYS A 644 47.65 -0.68 -0.41
C LYS A 644 49.05 -0.53 -1.01
N ASP A 645 50.07 -0.41 -0.17
CA ASP A 645 51.44 -0.18 -0.62
C ASP A 645 51.99 -1.38 -1.40
N SER A 646 51.71 -2.61 -0.93
CA SER A 646 52.13 -3.82 -1.64
C SER A 646 51.46 -3.95 -3.02
N MET A 647 50.18 -3.56 -3.11
CA MET A 647 49.45 -3.60 -4.37
C MET A 647 49.95 -2.52 -5.33
N GLN A 648 50.25 -1.32 -4.83
CA GLN A 648 50.81 -0.24 -5.63
C GLN A 648 52.19 -0.60 -6.18
N GLN A 649 53.08 -1.15 -5.33
CA GLN A 649 54.41 -1.61 -5.75
C GLN A 649 54.32 -2.69 -6.84
N PHE A 650 53.35 -3.61 -6.72
CA PHE A 650 53.11 -4.61 -7.75
C PHE A 650 52.69 -3.99 -9.08
N ILE A 651 51.75 -3.05 -9.07
CA ILE A 651 51.28 -2.34 -10.27
C ILE A 651 52.41 -1.55 -10.93
N ASP A 652 53.26 -0.89 -10.14
CA ASP A 652 54.41 -0.11 -10.65
C ASP A 652 55.46 -1.00 -11.36
N GLY A 653 55.52 -2.28 -11.00
CA GLY A 653 56.40 -3.26 -11.64
C GLY A 653 55.86 -3.87 -12.94
N LEU A 654 54.62 -3.57 -13.34
CA LEU A 654 54.00 -4.18 -14.53
C LEU A 654 54.47 -3.50 -15.83
N ASP A 655 54.85 -4.30 -16.82
CA ASP A 655 55.15 -3.83 -18.17
C ASP A 655 53.86 -3.62 -18.98
N ILE A 656 53.14 -2.54 -18.63
CA ILE A 656 51.89 -2.10 -19.27
C ILE A 656 51.96 -0.60 -19.61
N PRO A 657 51.15 -0.11 -20.58
CA PRO A 657 51.13 1.31 -20.93
C PRO A 657 50.85 2.22 -19.72
N GLU A 658 51.52 3.36 -19.67
CA GLU A 658 51.47 4.30 -18.52
C GLU A 658 50.03 4.75 -18.19
N GLU A 659 49.20 4.99 -19.22
CA GLU A 659 47.79 5.35 -19.03
C GLU A 659 47.02 4.26 -18.27
N VAL A 660 47.32 2.99 -18.56
CA VAL A 660 46.66 1.82 -17.95
C VAL A 660 47.16 1.63 -16.53
N ARG A 661 48.47 1.76 -16.32
CA ARG A 661 49.09 1.72 -15.00
C ARG A 661 48.48 2.79 -14.10
N SER A 662 48.40 4.03 -14.56
CA SER A 662 47.77 5.14 -13.83
C SER A 662 46.30 4.88 -13.47
N LYS A 663 45.54 4.21 -14.36
CA LYS A 663 44.17 3.79 -14.05
C LYS A 663 44.12 2.71 -12.96
N LEU A 664 44.98 1.69 -13.04
CA LEU A 664 45.06 0.63 -12.02
C LEU A 664 45.50 1.19 -10.66
N SER A 665 46.46 2.09 -10.62
CA SER A 665 46.95 2.72 -9.38
C SER A 665 45.90 3.59 -8.68
N LYS A 666 44.86 4.03 -9.38
CA LYS A 666 43.72 4.78 -8.81
C LYS A 666 42.61 3.87 -8.29
N LEU A 667 42.65 2.57 -8.61
CA LEU A 667 41.64 1.62 -8.20
C LEU A 667 41.77 1.34 -6.70
N THR A 668 40.63 1.30 -6.01
CA THR A 668 40.54 0.94 -4.60
C THR A 668 39.45 -0.12 -4.44
N PRO A 669 39.41 -0.87 -3.34
CA PRO A 669 38.28 -1.76 -3.07
C PRO A 669 36.92 -1.01 -3.11
N HIS A 670 36.91 0.27 -2.72
CA HIS A 670 35.72 1.11 -2.76
C HIS A 670 35.25 1.45 -4.18
N SER A 671 36.16 1.68 -5.12
CA SER A 671 35.84 2.05 -6.50
C SER A 671 35.73 0.86 -7.45
N TYR A 672 36.13 -0.34 -7.01
CA TYR A 672 36.04 -1.57 -7.79
C TYR A 672 34.66 -2.26 -7.65
N THR A 673 33.58 -1.54 -7.96
CA THR A 673 32.19 -2.03 -7.88
C THR A 673 31.58 -2.35 -9.25
N GLY A 674 32.36 -2.21 -10.33
CA GLY A 674 31.89 -2.48 -11.69
C GLY A 674 30.67 -1.64 -12.07
N LEU A 675 29.60 -2.30 -12.49
CA LEU A 675 28.31 -1.67 -12.88
C LEU A 675 27.25 -1.74 -11.76
N ALA A 676 27.64 -2.08 -10.52
CA ALA A 676 26.69 -2.38 -9.45
C ALA A 676 25.71 -1.22 -9.18
N GLU A 677 26.22 0.02 -9.13
CA GLU A 677 25.39 1.20 -8.90
C GLU A 677 24.35 1.42 -10.01
N ASP A 678 24.78 1.36 -11.28
CA ASP A 678 23.89 1.53 -12.43
C ASP A 678 22.81 0.44 -12.47
N LEU A 679 23.21 -0.82 -12.24
CA LEU A 679 22.28 -1.95 -12.18
C LEU A 679 21.25 -1.80 -11.05
N ALA A 680 21.65 -1.25 -9.90
CA ALA A 680 20.74 -0.99 -8.78
C ALA A 680 19.78 0.17 -9.08
N ARG A 681 20.26 1.24 -9.72
CA ARG A 681 19.41 2.39 -10.14
C ARG A 681 18.39 1.99 -11.20
N ASP A 682 18.75 1.06 -12.09
CA ASP A 682 17.90 0.62 -13.19
C ASP A 682 16.88 -0.47 -12.81
N ILE A 683 16.86 -0.95 -11.56
CA ILE A 683 16.02 -2.08 -11.14
C ILE A 683 14.53 -1.89 -11.44
N GLU A 684 14.03 -0.66 -11.34
CA GLU A 684 12.61 -0.34 -11.58
C GLU A 684 12.19 -0.65 -13.03
N LYS A 685 13.13 -0.69 -13.99
CA LYS A 685 12.85 -1.09 -15.38
C LYS A 685 12.60 -2.59 -15.54
N TRP A 686 13.02 -3.39 -14.55
CA TRP A 686 13.01 -4.85 -14.60
C TRP A 686 11.96 -5.48 -13.68
N VAL A 687 11.49 -4.72 -12.68
CA VAL A 687 10.45 -5.11 -11.74
C VAL A 687 9.10 -4.67 -12.25
N ASP A 688 8.19 -5.64 -12.42
CA ASP A 688 6.79 -5.38 -12.71
C ASP A 688 6.04 -5.08 -11.40
N LEU A 689 5.80 -3.79 -11.16
CA LEU A 689 4.94 -3.29 -10.08
C LEU A 689 3.56 -2.87 -10.58
N GLU A 690 3.36 -2.81 -11.91
CA GLU A 690 2.16 -2.27 -12.54
C GLU A 690 1.10 -3.33 -12.84
N SER A 691 1.49 -4.57 -13.14
CA SER A 691 0.54 -5.64 -13.40
C SER A 691 -0.31 -5.95 -12.17
N GLY A 692 0.30 -5.94 -10.98
CA GLY A 692 -0.34 -6.36 -9.72
C GLY A 692 -0.56 -7.87 -9.61
N PHE A 693 0.32 -8.66 -10.25
CA PHE A 693 0.39 -10.14 -10.29
C PHE A 693 -0.95 -10.86 -10.50
N GLN A 694 -1.80 -10.30 -11.37
CA GLN A 694 -3.27 -10.45 -11.37
C GLN A 694 -3.82 -11.88 -11.40
N ILE A 695 -4.75 -12.15 -10.48
CA ILE A 695 -5.76 -13.21 -10.59
C ILE A 695 -7.15 -12.56 -10.48
N LYS A 696 -7.45 -11.57 -11.34
CA LYS A 696 -8.70 -10.78 -11.23
C LYS A 696 -10.00 -11.55 -11.41
#